data_AF-A0A1X1VHC1-F1
#
_entry.id   AF-A0A1X1VHC1-F1
#
_cell.length_a   1.000
_cell.length_b   1.000
_cell.length_c   1.000
_cell.angle_alpha   90.00
_cell.angle_beta   90.00
_cell.angle_gamma   90.00
#
_symmetry.space_group_name_H-M   'P 1'
#
loop_
_entity.id
_entity.type
_entity.pdbx_description
1 polymer ?
#
loop_
_entity_poly.entity_id
_entity_poly.type
_entity_poly.pdbx_seq_one_letter_code
_entity_poly.pdbx_strand_id
1 'polypeptide(L)'
;MLYRIARLAVEFPRRVIAVAILAMIAAVIFGVPVIQHLSGGGGTDPGSESSKATALLSQKFDQGDMTLVIAVTSPDGAHRPQATAVGTDLVRRLKDSPDVREVKSGWTAPPEAAPAFFSQDGKTGLIVAAISGGERDAQRNAMRLSDELVHDRDGVTVRAGGDAAVSWQVNAQTQKDLFLMEAVALPLSFVVLVWVFGGLVAAALPVAVGMFAIVGSLASLRAIALFTDVSIFALNLSVAMGMALAVDYTLLILNRFRDELADGQTREAALVRTIATAGRTVLFSALTVALSMATMVLFPPYFLKSFAYAGTAVVVLAAAAAITVTPAAIVLLDSRLDSLDVRPLLRRIFWGSAGPSRSLQRRSWYLWTKAVMRHALPIGIAIIALLLLLGSPFTRVRWGFADDRILPTSASARQVGDMLRNDFPDRGVPDITVVLPDATNLSAAELDSYAAALSRVPEVKWAAWLGGTFVDGQRFGPPSAPYGLRDGSAFLTVGTTAPLYTSASTTQLDRLHAVPTPRNRAVWLTGVAQSNRDSVHAIASRLPVVLTLIAVITLTLVFLLTGSVVLPVKALFMNTLSLTAAFGALVWIFQEGHLGGLGTAATGTLGVQLPVLLFCIAFGLSMDYEVFLISRIREYWLASDQGPAANDESVALGVAHTARVITAAALIMAISFSALMAAQVSFMRLFGFGLTVAVVADATLVRMLLVPAFMHVLGRVNWWAPKPLTRLHERFGLREELSHPR
;
A
#
# COMPACT_ATOMS: atom_id res chain seq x y z
N MET A 1 4.11 33.21 10.85
CA MET A 1 4.92 32.41 9.91
C MET A 1 4.43 32.54 8.47
N LEU A 2 3.20 32.09 8.15
CA LEU A 2 2.64 32.12 6.78
C LEU A 2 2.68 33.49 6.11
N TYR A 3 2.40 34.57 6.84
CA TYR A 3 2.53 35.94 6.33
C TYR A 3 3.96 36.28 5.86
N ARG A 4 4.99 35.82 6.58
CA ARG A 4 6.40 36.02 6.18
C ARG A 4 6.74 35.22 4.94
N ILE A 5 6.25 33.99 4.82
CA ILE A 5 6.42 33.14 3.63
C ILE A 5 5.77 33.82 2.42
N ALA A 6 4.56 34.34 2.58
CA ALA A 6 3.85 35.05 1.53
C ALA A 6 4.61 36.30 1.07
N ARG A 7 5.12 37.12 2.01
CA ARG A 7 5.95 38.27 1.67
C ARG A 7 7.23 37.88 0.95
N LEU A 8 7.92 36.83 1.39
CA LEU A 8 9.12 36.33 0.72
C LEU A 8 8.85 35.93 -0.74
N ALA A 9 7.70 35.29 -0.99
CA ALA A 9 7.26 34.93 -2.33
C ALA A 9 6.92 36.15 -3.19
N VAL A 10 6.40 37.23 -2.60
CA VAL A 10 6.11 38.49 -3.30
C VAL A 10 7.36 39.33 -3.56
N GLU A 11 8.22 39.51 -2.55
CA GLU A 11 9.41 40.37 -2.61
C GLU A 11 10.55 39.72 -3.41
N PHE A 12 10.72 38.40 -3.31
CA PHE A 12 11.84 37.67 -3.94
C PHE A 12 11.42 36.42 -4.73
N PRO A 13 10.40 36.49 -5.62
CA PRO A 13 9.84 35.31 -6.31
C PRO A 13 10.89 34.53 -7.12
N ARG A 14 11.79 35.23 -7.82
CA ARG A 14 12.87 34.60 -8.61
C ARG A 14 13.84 33.80 -7.74
N ARG A 15 14.15 34.29 -6.54
CA ARG A 15 15.07 33.60 -5.61
C ARG A 15 14.42 32.35 -5.04
N VAL A 16 13.14 32.41 -4.68
CA VAL A 16 12.38 31.25 -4.20
C VAL A 16 12.35 30.16 -5.25
N ILE A 17 12.02 30.49 -6.50
CA ILE A 17 12.03 29.52 -7.61
C ILE A 17 13.43 28.99 -7.91
N ALA A 18 14.46 29.85 -7.92
CA ALA A 18 15.84 29.40 -8.14
C ALA A 18 16.30 28.41 -7.06
N VAL A 19 16.01 28.68 -5.78
CA VAL A 19 16.30 27.76 -4.68
C VAL A 19 15.53 26.45 -4.84
N ALA A 20 14.26 26.50 -5.22
CA ALA A 20 13.47 25.30 -5.48
C ALA A 20 14.04 24.47 -6.63
N ILE A 21 14.47 25.09 -7.73
CA ILE A 21 15.11 24.40 -8.85
C ILE A 21 16.46 23.80 -8.44
N LEU A 22 17.28 24.51 -7.68
CA LEU A 22 18.55 23.98 -7.17
C LEU A 22 18.33 22.79 -6.23
N ALA A 23 17.37 22.90 -5.31
CA ALA A 23 16.97 21.81 -4.44
C ALA A 23 16.47 20.60 -5.26
N MET A 24 15.72 20.84 -6.33
CA MET A 24 15.28 19.80 -7.26
C MET A 24 16.44 19.11 -7.95
N ILE A 25 17.40 19.87 -8.51
CA ILE A 25 18.57 19.29 -9.18
C ILE A 25 19.35 18.44 -8.18
N ALA A 26 19.59 18.94 -6.97
CA ALA A 26 20.25 18.18 -5.91
C ALA A 26 19.45 16.91 -5.55
N ALA A 27 18.13 17.00 -5.44
CA ALA A 27 17.24 15.89 -5.15
C ALA A 27 17.12 14.89 -6.31
N VAL A 28 17.32 15.28 -7.57
CA VAL A 28 17.42 14.34 -8.70
C VAL A 28 18.74 13.58 -8.63
N ILE A 29 19.86 14.30 -8.53
CA ILE A 29 21.21 13.72 -8.48
C ILE A 29 21.34 12.76 -7.30
N PHE A 30 20.83 13.17 -6.14
CA PHE A 30 20.79 12.34 -4.96
C PHE A 30 19.65 11.32 -5.02
N GLY A 31 18.42 11.65 -5.36
CA GLY A 31 17.28 10.74 -5.20
C GLY A 31 17.21 9.59 -6.21
N VAL A 32 17.45 9.83 -7.51
CA VAL A 32 17.18 8.85 -8.58
C VAL A 32 17.89 7.50 -8.39
N PRO A 33 19.16 7.43 -7.92
CA PRO A 33 19.83 6.14 -7.67
C PRO A 33 19.18 5.26 -6.59
N VAL A 34 18.18 5.75 -5.84
CA VAL A 34 17.44 4.95 -4.86
C VAL A 34 16.83 3.71 -5.48
N ILE A 35 16.39 3.76 -6.75
CA ILE A 35 15.69 2.66 -7.44
C ILE A 35 16.53 1.37 -7.44
N GLN A 36 17.87 1.48 -7.45
CA GLN A 36 18.80 0.34 -7.43
C GLN A 36 19.05 -0.25 -6.03
N HIS A 37 18.59 0.44 -4.98
CA HIS A 37 18.82 0.11 -3.57
C HIS A 37 17.56 -0.37 -2.85
N LEU A 38 16.42 -0.43 -3.52
CA LEU A 38 15.14 -0.86 -2.94
C LEU A 38 15.01 -2.38 -2.97
N SER A 39 14.36 -2.93 -1.94
CA SER A 39 14.06 -4.35 -1.80
C SER A 39 12.63 -4.68 -2.22
N GLY A 40 12.41 -5.87 -2.78
CA GLY A 40 11.07 -6.39 -3.09
C GLY A 40 10.34 -7.05 -1.91
N GLY A 41 11.02 -7.22 -0.77
CA GLY A 41 10.54 -8.00 0.37
C GLY A 41 9.86 -7.21 1.48
N GLY A 42 9.89 -7.79 2.70
CA GLY A 42 9.51 -7.11 3.93
C GLY A 42 8.08 -7.32 4.40
N GLY A 43 7.44 -8.39 3.94
CA GLY A 43 6.11 -8.79 4.37
C GLY A 43 6.06 -9.48 5.75
N THR A 44 7.21 -9.86 6.30
CA THR A 44 7.37 -10.59 7.56
C THR A 44 7.80 -9.68 8.71
N ASP A 45 7.57 -10.12 9.95
CA ASP A 45 8.08 -9.45 11.15
C ASP A 45 9.49 -9.97 11.49
N PRO A 46 10.55 -9.16 11.40
CA PRO A 46 11.92 -9.59 11.71
C PRO A 46 12.09 -10.12 13.14
N GLY A 47 11.23 -9.70 14.09
CA GLY A 47 11.26 -10.14 15.48
C GLY A 47 10.54 -11.46 15.73
N SER A 48 9.84 -12.00 14.73
CA SER A 48 8.99 -13.19 14.86
C SER A 48 9.79 -14.47 15.06
N GLU A 49 9.10 -15.50 15.54
CA GLU A 49 9.65 -16.85 15.71
C GLU A 49 10.06 -17.45 14.38
N SER A 50 9.19 -17.38 13.37
CA SER A 50 9.48 -17.87 12.02
C SER A 50 10.69 -17.18 11.39
N SER A 51 10.82 -15.84 11.50
CA SER A 51 11.99 -15.12 10.99
C SER A 51 13.28 -15.51 11.72
N LYS A 52 13.26 -15.70 13.04
CA LYS A 52 14.43 -16.15 13.81
C LYS A 52 14.85 -17.57 13.45
N ALA A 53 13.88 -18.48 13.31
CA ALA A 53 14.11 -19.84 12.86
C ALA A 53 14.71 -19.88 11.45
N THR A 54 14.15 -19.13 10.50
CA THR A 54 14.69 -19.04 9.14
C THR A 54 16.12 -18.46 9.13
N ALA A 55 16.39 -17.42 9.91
CA ALA A 55 17.73 -16.87 10.04
C ALA A 55 18.73 -17.88 10.61
N LEU A 56 18.33 -18.67 11.61
CA LEU A 56 19.18 -19.72 12.17
C LEU A 56 19.45 -20.85 11.16
N LEU A 57 18.43 -21.27 10.42
CA LEU A 57 18.54 -22.28 9.37
C LEU A 57 19.50 -21.84 8.26
N SER A 58 19.40 -20.58 7.84
CA SER A 58 20.32 -19.99 6.85
C SER A 58 21.76 -19.91 7.36
N GLN A 59 21.97 -19.40 8.59
CA GLN A 59 23.31 -19.19 9.15
C GLN A 59 24.03 -20.48 9.53
N LYS A 60 23.32 -21.47 10.10
CA LYS A 60 23.94 -22.68 10.63
C LYS A 60 23.76 -23.91 9.75
N PHE A 61 22.71 -24.01 8.97
CA PHE A 61 22.37 -25.25 8.27
C PHE A 61 22.46 -25.14 6.74
N ASP A 62 22.97 -24.02 6.23
CA ASP A 62 23.08 -23.73 4.80
C ASP A 62 21.75 -23.92 4.04
N GLN A 63 20.62 -23.85 4.76
CA GLN A 63 19.28 -23.85 4.18
C GLN A 63 19.12 -22.48 3.52
N GLY A 64 19.32 -22.43 2.19
CA GLY A 64 19.30 -21.17 1.44
C GLY A 64 18.03 -20.36 1.71
N ASP A 65 18.16 -19.03 1.63
CA ASP A 65 17.10 -18.10 2.03
C ASP A 65 15.91 -18.14 1.07
N MET A 66 16.16 -18.46 -0.21
CA MET A 66 15.15 -18.54 -1.26
C MET A 66 15.44 -19.71 -2.20
N THR A 67 14.37 -20.29 -2.74
CA THR A 67 14.49 -21.37 -3.72
C THR A 67 14.37 -20.84 -5.16
N LEU A 68 15.23 -21.35 -6.03
CA LEU A 68 15.12 -21.24 -7.49
C LEU A 68 14.73 -22.61 -8.04
N VAL A 69 13.58 -22.68 -8.70
CA VAL A 69 13.10 -23.89 -9.36
C VAL A 69 13.24 -23.72 -10.87
N ILE A 70 13.94 -24.64 -11.52
CA ILE A 70 14.07 -24.65 -12.99
C ILE A 70 13.31 -25.86 -13.51
N ALA A 71 12.32 -25.59 -14.37
CA ALA A 71 11.59 -26.59 -15.11
C ALA A 71 12.22 -26.79 -16.48
N VAL A 72 12.51 -28.05 -16.82
CA VAL A 72 13.06 -28.48 -18.10
C VAL A 72 12.02 -29.38 -18.75
N THR A 73 11.40 -28.89 -19.82
CA THR A 73 10.29 -29.55 -20.51
C THR A 73 10.72 -30.00 -21.89
N SER A 74 10.49 -31.27 -22.21
CA SER A 74 10.71 -31.81 -23.57
C SER A 74 9.43 -32.48 -24.08
N PRO A 75 8.97 -32.15 -25.30
CA PRO A 75 7.82 -32.82 -25.92
C PRO A 75 7.95 -34.34 -25.99
N ASP A 76 9.19 -34.83 -26.16
CA ASP A 76 9.53 -36.25 -26.31
C ASP A 76 9.76 -36.99 -24.98
N GLY A 77 9.77 -36.25 -23.85
CA GLY A 77 9.92 -36.77 -22.49
C GLY A 77 11.18 -36.26 -21.76
N ALA A 78 11.08 -36.04 -20.44
CA ALA A 78 12.17 -35.54 -19.59
C ALA A 78 13.34 -36.54 -19.42
N HIS A 79 13.10 -37.82 -19.65
CA HIS A 79 14.12 -38.88 -19.63
C HIS A 79 14.86 -39.05 -20.95
N ARG A 80 14.49 -38.31 -22.01
CA ARG A 80 15.18 -38.42 -23.30
C ARG A 80 16.59 -37.85 -23.23
N PRO A 81 17.51 -38.29 -24.12
CA PRO A 81 18.91 -37.86 -24.08
C PRO A 81 19.09 -36.34 -24.13
N GLN A 82 18.27 -35.64 -24.92
CA GLN A 82 18.31 -34.18 -25.05
C GLN A 82 17.95 -33.49 -23.72
N ALA A 83 16.80 -33.82 -23.13
CA ALA A 83 16.37 -33.28 -21.84
C ALA A 83 17.34 -33.63 -20.70
N THR A 84 17.88 -34.85 -20.72
CA THR A 84 18.87 -35.32 -19.73
C THR A 84 20.19 -34.58 -19.86
N ALA A 85 20.68 -34.32 -21.08
CA ALA A 85 21.89 -33.55 -21.32
C ALA A 85 21.73 -32.09 -20.83
N VAL A 86 20.61 -31.44 -21.17
CA VAL A 86 20.30 -30.08 -20.72
C VAL A 86 20.16 -30.04 -19.19
N GLY A 87 19.38 -30.95 -18.60
CA GLY A 87 19.16 -31.01 -17.15
C GLY A 87 20.44 -31.26 -16.36
N THR A 88 21.31 -32.17 -16.81
CA THR A 88 22.59 -32.44 -16.14
C THR A 88 23.62 -31.32 -16.34
N ASP A 89 23.63 -30.63 -17.48
CA ASP A 89 24.46 -29.44 -17.69
C ASP A 89 24.06 -28.30 -16.73
N LEU A 90 22.76 -28.04 -16.59
CA LEU A 90 22.24 -27.04 -15.66
C LEU A 90 22.63 -27.36 -14.22
N VAL A 91 22.48 -28.63 -13.78
CA VAL A 91 22.89 -29.05 -12.43
C VAL A 91 24.38 -28.80 -12.20
N ARG A 92 25.24 -29.10 -13.19
CA ARG A 92 26.69 -28.89 -13.08
C ARG A 92 27.00 -27.41 -12.87
N ARG A 93 26.49 -26.56 -13.74
CA ARG A 93 26.71 -25.10 -13.68
C ARG A 93 26.16 -24.47 -12.40
N LEU A 94 25.02 -24.95 -11.91
CA LEU A 94 24.46 -24.47 -10.64
C LEU A 94 25.33 -24.89 -9.45
N LYS A 95 25.87 -26.12 -9.45
CA LYS A 95 26.79 -26.58 -8.39
C LYS A 95 28.13 -25.84 -8.39
N ASP A 96 28.60 -25.43 -9.57
CA ASP A 96 29.84 -24.67 -9.72
C ASP A 96 29.67 -23.18 -9.36
N SER A 97 28.44 -22.69 -9.20
CA SER A 97 28.16 -21.31 -8.84
C SER A 97 28.40 -21.05 -7.35
N PRO A 98 29.11 -19.97 -6.97
CA PRO A 98 29.31 -19.61 -5.57
C PRO A 98 28.01 -19.16 -4.88
N ASP A 99 26.97 -18.81 -5.65
CA ASP A 99 25.71 -18.28 -5.16
C ASP A 99 24.66 -19.36 -4.82
N VAL A 100 25.02 -20.64 -4.99
CA VAL A 100 24.12 -21.78 -4.80
C VAL A 100 24.67 -22.69 -3.71
N ARG A 101 23.86 -22.95 -2.68
CA ARG A 101 24.24 -23.80 -1.54
C ARG A 101 23.94 -25.26 -1.76
N GLU A 102 22.79 -25.55 -2.36
CA GLU A 102 22.30 -26.91 -2.56
C GLU A 102 21.61 -26.99 -3.92
N VAL A 103 21.81 -28.10 -4.64
CA VAL A 103 21.11 -28.39 -5.90
C VAL A 103 20.53 -29.80 -5.83
N LYS A 104 19.21 -29.90 -5.92
CA LYS A 104 18.45 -31.14 -6.08
C LYS A 104 17.89 -31.22 -7.49
N SER A 105 17.85 -32.41 -8.07
CA SER A 105 17.47 -32.58 -9.47
C SER A 105 16.96 -33.98 -9.74
N GLY A 106 15.94 -34.09 -10.59
CA GLY A 106 15.41 -35.38 -11.02
C GLY A 106 16.43 -36.27 -11.72
N TRP A 107 17.42 -35.71 -12.43
CA TRP A 107 18.44 -36.49 -13.16
C TRP A 107 19.61 -36.94 -12.29
N THR A 108 19.80 -36.35 -11.11
CA THR A 108 20.93 -36.69 -10.21
C THR A 108 20.49 -37.18 -8.82
N ALA A 109 19.19 -37.14 -8.52
CA ALA A 109 18.65 -37.65 -7.27
C ALA A 109 18.74 -39.19 -7.23
N PRO A 110 18.83 -39.79 -6.03
CA PRO A 110 18.72 -41.24 -5.87
C PRO A 110 17.43 -41.78 -6.50
N PRO A 111 17.40 -43.02 -7.00
CA PRO A 111 16.24 -43.61 -7.68
C PRO A 111 14.93 -43.54 -6.88
N GLU A 112 15.02 -43.59 -5.55
CA GLU A 112 13.87 -43.51 -4.65
C GLU A 112 13.26 -42.10 -4.57
N ALA A 113 14.08 -41.04 -4.74
CA ALA A 113 13.66 -39.65 -4.66
C ALA A 113 13.44 -38.99 -6.03
N ALA A 114 14.00 -39.56 -7.10
CA ALA A 114 13.92 -39.04 -8.46
C ALA A 114 12.48 -38.84 -8.99
N PRO A 115 11.51 -39.75 -8.75
CA PRO A 115 10.14 -39.59 -9.25
C PRO A 115 9.46 -38.28 -8.80
N ALA A 116 9.77 -37.76 -7.61
CA ALA A 116 9.20 -36.52 -7.08
C ALA A 116 9.62 -35.25 -7.86
N PHE A 117 10.63 -35.36 -8.74
CA PHE A 117 11.14 -34.27 -9.56
C PHE A 117 10.69 -34.35 -11.02
N PHE A 118 9.91 -35.35 -11.41
CA PHE A 118 9.33 -35.47 -12.75
C PHE A 118 7.80 -35.30 -12.70
N SER A 119 7.24 -34.66 -13.73
CA SER A 119 5.80 -34.46 -13.85
C SER A 119 5.07 -35.78 -14.03
N GLN A 120 3.77 -35.81 -13.72
CA GLN A 120 2.94 -37.00 -13.92
C GLN A 120 2.91 -37.51 -15.37
N ASP A 121 3.04 -36.60 -16.35
CA ASP A 121 3.10 -36.93 -17.76
C ASP A 121 4.51 -37.31 -18.26
N GLY A 122 5.52 -37.24 -17.38
CA GLY A 122 6.92 -37.55 -17.66
C GLY A 122 7.63 -36.59 -18.63
N LYS A 123 7.02 -35.45 -18.98
CA LYS A 123 7.60 -34.48 -19.95
C LYS A 123 8.46 -33.41 -19.32
N THR A 124 8.25 -33.12 -18.05
CA THR A 124 8.92 -32.05 -17.32
C THR A 124 9.75 -32.62 -16.18
N GLY A 125 11.03 -32.27 -16.13
CA GLY A 125 11.90 -32.53 -14.99
C GLY A 125 12.25 -31.23 -14.27
N LEU A 126 12.51 -31.32 -12.97
CA LEU A 126 12.78 -30.16 -12.12
C LEU A 126 14.19 -30.19 -11.53
N ILE A 127 14.75 -28.98 -11.40
CA ILE A 127 15.95 -28.69 -10.63
C ILE A 127 15.55 -27.67 -9.56
N VAL A 128 15.90 -27.95 -8.31
CA VAL A 128 15.65 -27.05 -7.18
C VAL A 128 17.01 -26.63 -6.62
N ALA A 129 17.31 -25.34 -6.71
CA ALA A 129 18.54 -24.74 -6.22
C ALA A 129 18.25 -23.81 -5.03
N ALA A 130 18.98 -23.99 -3.94
CA ALA A 130 18.93 -23.10 -2.78
C ALA A 130 19.91 -21.94 -3.00
N ILE A 131 19.39 -20.71 -3.13
CA ILE A 131 20.19 -19.52 -3.44
C ILE A 131 20.61 -18.83 -2.14
N SER A 132 21.87 -18.42 -2.06
CA SER A 132 22.41 -17.66 -0.92
C SER A 132 22.29 -16.15 -1.12
N GLY A 133 22.14 -15.40 -0.03
CA GLY A 133 22.29 -13.93 -0.01
C GLY A 133 21.17 -13.15 0.67
N GLY A 134 20.29 -13.79 1.45
CA GLY A 134 19.13 -13.14 2.08
C GLY A 134 18.09 -12.64 1.06
N GLU A 135 17.04 -11.96 1.53
CA GLU A 135 15.97 -11.44 0.66
C GLU A 135 16.49 -10.54 -0.48
N ARG A 136 17.58 -9.79 -0.26
CA ARG A 136 18.09 -8.81 -1.22
C ARG A 136 19.04 -9.42 -2.26
N ASP A 137 20.09 -10.12 -1.83
CA ASP A 137 21.12 -10.59 -2.78
C ASP A 137 20.72 -11.92 -3.42
N ALA A 138 19.91 -12.77 -2.76
CA ALA A 138 19.42 -14.00 -3.37
C ALA A 138 18.55 -13.72 -4.62
N GLN A 139 17.77 -12.64 -4.61
CA GLN A 139 16.99 -12.22 -5.79
C GLN A 139 17.90 -11.84 -6.97
N ARG A 140 18.97 -11.08 -6.70
CA ARG A 140 19.94 -10.66 -7.72
C ARG A 140 20.72 -11.84 -8.28
N ASN A 141 21.13 -12.75 -7.41
CA ASN A 141 21.83 -13.97 -7.78
C ASN A 141 20.94 -14.90 -8.61
N ALA A 142 19.67 -15.05 -8.24
CA ALA A 142 18.70 -15.83 -9.00
C ALA A 142 18.41 -15.21 -10.38
N MET A 143 18.34 -13.88 -10.49
CA MET A 143 18.22 -13.18 -11.77
C MET A 143 19.43 -13.48 -12.65
N ARG A 144 20.65 -13.28 -12.15
CA ARG A 144 21.90 -13.56 -12.90
C ARG A 144 21.96 -15.01 -13.38
N LEU A 145 21.67 -15.96 -12.50
CA LEU A 145 21.64 -17.39 -12.85
C LEU A 145 20.55 -17.71 -13.88
N SER A 146 19.37 -17.10 -13.78
CA SER A 146 18.31 -17.28 -14.77
C SER A 146 18.72 -16.72 -16.14
N ASP A 147 19.28 -15.50 -16.16
CA ASP A 147 19.74 -14.83 -17.39
C ASP A 147 20.97 -15.49 -18.04
N GLU A 148 21.71 -16.33 -17.32
CA GLU A 148 22.82 -17.11 -17.89
C GLU A 148 22.38 -18.52 -18.31
N LEU A 149 21.50 -19.16 -17.53
CA LEU A 149 21.25 -20.60 -17.63
C LEU A 149 19.87 -20.95 -18.23
N VAL A 150 18.86 -20.09 -18.11
CA VAL A 150 17.46 -20.44 -18.37
C VAL A 150 17.06 -19.93 -19.76
N HIS A 151 17.38 -20.72 -20.78
CA HIS A 151 17.01 -20.45 -22.17
C HIS A 151 16.67 -21.74 -22.88
N ASP A 152 15.74 -21.65 -23.83
CA ASP A 152 15.33 -22.75 -24.70
C ASP A 152 16.52 -23.16 -25.58
N ARG A 153 16.83 -24.46 -25.59
CA ARG A 153 17.96 -25.03 -26.34
C ARG A 153 17.68 -26.48 -26.69
N ASP A 154 18.19 -26.94 -27.84
CA ASP A 154 18.11 -28.34 -28.28
C ASP A 154 16.68 -28.94 -28.29
N GLY A 155 15.66 -28.14 -28.61
CA GLY A 155 14.25 -28.56 -28.60
C GLY A 155 13.64 -28.71 -27.19
N VAL A 156 14.36 -28.29 -26.16
CA VAL A 156 13.96 -28.34 -24.75
C VAL A 156 13.62 -26.93 -24.27
N THR A 157 12.45 -26.81 -23.63
CA THR A 157 11.99 -25.56 -23.03
C THR A 157 12.47 -25.45 -21.59
N VAL A 158 13.12 -24.35 -21.22
CA VAL A 158 13.66 -24.13 -19.87
C VAL A 158 13.05 -22.89 -19.25
N ARG A 159 12.43 -23.02 -18.08
CA ARG A 159 11.75 -21.91 -17.38
C ARG A 159 12.18 -21.85 -15.91
N ALA A 160 12.31 -20.64 -15.38
CA ALA A 160 12.64 -20.39 -13.98
C ALA A 160 11.40 -19.99 -13.17
N GLY A 161 11.30 -20.52 -11.96
CA GLY A 161 10.29 -20.26 -10.93
C GLY A 161 10.86 -20.42 -9.53
N GLY A 162 9.99 -20.62 -8.54
CA GLY A 162 10.36 -20.58 -7.12
C GLY A 162 10.44 -19.16 -6.56
N ASP A 163 10.61 -19.05 -5.23
CA ASP A 163 10.50 -17.78 -4.49
C ASP A 163 11.45 -16.70 -5.00
N ALA A 164 12.67 -17.09 -5.34
CA ALA A 164 13.68 -16.17 -5.83
C ALA A 164 13.29 -15.61 -7.21
N ALA A 165 12.76 -16.47 -8.09
CA ALA A 165 12.31 -16.06 -9.42
C ALA A 165 11.07 -15.18 -9.38
N VAL A 166 10.09 -15.54 -8.56
CA VAL A 166 8.87 -14.74 -8.33
C VAL A 166 9.27 -13.34 -7.87
N SER A 167 10.14 -13.26 -6.87
CA SER A 167 10.48 -11.98 -6.25
C SER A 167 11.22 -11.03 -7.20
N TRP A 168 12.19 -11.51 -7.98
CA TRP A 168 12.86 -10.64 -8.96
C TRP A 168 11.93 -10.26 -10.12
N GLN A 169 11.09 -11.19 -10.60
CA GLN A 169 10.13 -10.88 -11.68
C GLN A 169 9.07 -9.89 -11.23
N VAL A 170 8.63 -9.93 -9.97
CA VAL A 170 7.75 -8.93 -9.38
C VAL A 170 8.42 -7.56 -9.39
N ASN A 171 9.68 -7.47 -8.99
CA ASN A 171 10.43 -6.20 -9.04
C ASN A 171 10.59 -5.67 -10.47
N ALA A 172 11.01 -6.52 -11.40
CA ALA A 172 11.20 -6.16 -12.80
C ALA A 172 9.87 -5.75 -13.46
N GLN A 173 8.78 -6.46 -13.16
CA GLN A 173 7.45 -6.12 -13.67
C GLN A 173 6.93 -4.83 -13.05
N THR A 174 7.14 -4.61 -11.74
CA THR A 174 6.73 -3.37 -11.06
C THR A 174 7.41 -2.14 -11.67
N GLN A 175 8.70 -2.24 -12.06
CA GLN A 175 9.39 -1.16 -12.75
C GLN A 175 8.77 -0.87 -14.13
N LYS A 176 8.47 -1.90 -14.92
CA LYS A 176 7.79 -1.75 -16.22
C LYS A 176 6.39 -1.13 -16.05
N ASP A 177 5.65 -1.61 -15.06
CA ASP A 177 4.32 -1.15 -14.72
C ASP A 177 4.34 0.35 -14.34
N LEU A 178 5.30 0.79 -13.53
CA LEU A 178 5.47 2.20 -13.14
C LEU A 178 5.56 3.12 -14.36
N PHE A 179 6.43 2.79 -15.32
CA PHE A 179 6.58 3.59 -16.55
C PHE A 179 5.28 3.66 -17.36
N LEU A 180 4.60 2.52 -17.54
CA LEU A 180 3.38 2.46 -18.34
C LEU A 180 2.22 3.21 -17.68
N MET A 181 2.08 3.07 -16.36
CA MET A 181 1.06 3.79 -15.58
C MET A 181 1.28 5.29 -15.61
N GLU A 182 2.52 5.75 -15.41
CA GLU A 182 2.84 7.18 -15.42
C GLU A 182 2.61 7.80 -16.80
N ALA A 183 3.00 7.10 -17.86
CA ALA A 183 2.79 7.53 -19.24
C ALA A 183 1.31 7.73 -19.59
N VAL A 184 0.40 7.04 -18.89
CA VAL A 184 -1.05 7.18 -19.05
C VAL A 184 -1.65 8.18 -18.05
N ALA A 185 -1.28 8.08 -16.78
CA ALA A 185 -1.83 8.86 -15.68
C ALA A 185 -1.48 10.35 -15.81
N LEU A 186 -0.24 10.69 -16.15
CA LEU A 186 0.21 12.08 -16.22
C LEU A 186 -0.50 12.87 -17.32
N PRO A 187 -0.57 12.41 -18.59
CA PRO A 187 -1.31 13.12 -19.62
C PRO A 187 -2.81 13.22 -19.31
N LEU A 188 -3.43 12.14 -18.82
CA LEU A 188 -4.85 12.13 -18.50
C LEU A 188 -5.18 13.11 -17.36
N SER A 189 -4.36 13.10 -16.30
CA SER A 189 -4.48 14.06 -15.19
C SER A 189 -4.25 15.49 -15.67
N PHE A 190 -3.28 15.72 -16.57
CA PHE A 190 -3.02 17.03 -17.15
C PHE A 190 -4.21 17.55 -17.97
N VAL A 191 -4.87 16.70 -18.76
CA VAL A 191 -6.09 17.06 -19.49
C VAL A 191 -7.20 17.48 -18.52
N VAL A 192 -7.41 16.74 -17.43
CA VAL A 192 -8.39 17.11 -16.40
C VAL A 192 -8.01 18.42 -15.72
N LEU A 193 -6.73 18.64 -15.40
CA LEU A 193 -6.26 19.90 -14.85
C LEU A 193 -6.52 21.08 -15.80
N VAL A 194 -6.25 20.92 -17.10
CA VAL A 194 -6.57 21.94 -18.11
C VAL A 194 -8.07 22.23 -18.14
N TRP A 195 -8.91 21.19 -18.05
CA TRP A 195 -10.37 21.34 -17.97
C TRP A 195 -10.82 22.11 -16.71
N VAL A 196 -10.23 21.81 -15.55
CA VAL A 196 -10.55 22.44 -14.26
C VAL A 196 -10.10 23.90 -14.22
N PHE A 197 -8.84 24.15 -14.56
CA PHE A 197 -8.20 25.46 -14.43
C PHE A 197 -8.47 26.39 -15.60
N GLY A 198 -8.77 25.84 -16.78
CA GLY A 198 -9.09 26.55 -18.01
C GLY A 198 -7.90 26.92 -18.88
N GLY A 199 -6.66 26.81 -18.40
CA GLY A 199 -5.47 27.20 -19.15
C GLY A 199 -4.30 26.25 -18.91
N LEU A 200 -3.45 26.12 -19.93
CA LEU A 200 -2.29 25.21 -19.88
C LEU A 200 -1.29 25.61 -18.79
N VAL A 201 -1.01 26.91 -18.64
CA VAL A 201 -0.05 27.43 -17.66
C VAL A 201 -0.53 27.16 -16.23
N ALA A 202 -1.81 27.41 -15.96
CA ALA A 202 -2.41 27.14 -14.66
C ALA A 202 -2.45 25.63 -14.33
N ALA A 203 -2.60 24.76 -15.33
CA ALA A 203 -2.56 23.31 -15.17
C ALA A 203 -1.13 22.76 -14.97
N ALA A 204 -0.11 23.42 -15.53
CA ALA A 204 1.29 23.02 -15.37
C ALA A 204 1.83 23.26 -13.96
N LEU A 205 1.28 24.25 -13.24
CA LEU A 205 1.75 24.61 -11.91
C LEU A 205 1.56 23.48 -10.87
N PRO A 206 0.37 22.87 -10.72
CA PRO A 206 0.21 21.72 -9.83
C PRO A 206 1.09 20.52 -10.22
N VAL A 207 1.30 20.28 -11.52
CA VAL A 207 2.20 19.20 -11.98
C VAL A 207 3.64 19.47 -11.56
N ALA A 208 4.13 20.70 -11.67
CA ALA A 208 5.47 21.07 -11.23
C ALA A 208 5.64 20.89 -9.71
N VAL A 209 4.63 21.25 -8.92
CA VAL A 209 4.61 21.02 -7.47
C VAL A 209 4.60 19.51 -7.15
N GLY A 210 3.85 18.71 -7.91
CA GLY A 210 3.83 17.25 -7.78
C GLY A 210 5.19 16.62 -8.07
N MET A 211 5.81 17.01 -9.18
CA MET A 211 7.18 16.58 -9.52
C MET A 211 8.18 16.97 -8.44
N PHE A 212 8.03 18.15 -7.83
CA PHE A 212 8.86 18.56 -6.71
C PHE A 212 8.72 17.63 -5.50
N ALA A 213 7.48 17.31 -5.12
CA ALA A 213 7.19 16.40 -4.02
C ALA A 213 7.71 14.98 -4.27
N ILE A 214 7.53 14.47 -5.49
CA ILE A 214 7.97 13.14 -5.89
C ILE A 214 9.50 13.04 -5.82
N VAL A 215 10.21 13.94 -6.51
CA VAL A 215 11.68 13.91 -6.56
C VAL A 215 12.29 14.15 -5.18
N GLY A 216 11.74 15.09 -4.40
CA GLY A 216 12.16 15.29 -3.02
C GLY A 216 11.90 14.06 -2.13
N SER A 217 10.79 13.34 -2.37
CA SER A 217 10.52 12.07 -1.67
C SER A 217 11.50 10.98 -2.08
N LEU A 218 11.91 10.89 -3.34
CA LEU A 218 12.96 9.95 -3.77
C LEU A 218 14.29 10.22 -3.06
N ALA A 219 14.67 11.50 -2.94
CA ALA A 219 15.85 11.91 -2.18
C ALA A 219 15.73 11.53 -0.69
N SER A 220 14.55 11.72 -0.10
CA SER A 220 14.28 11.35 1.30
C SER A 220 14.35 9.83 1.49
N LEU A 221 13.77 9.06 0.57
CA LEU A 221 13.83 7.60 0.60
C LEU A 221 15.26 7.09 0.42
N ARG A 222 16.08 7.71 -0.44
CA ARG A 222 17.50 7.35 -0.54
C ARG A 222 18.23 7.60 0.78
N ALA A 223 18.01 8.74 1.41
CA ALA A 223 18.65 9.06 2.69
C ALA A 223 18.28 8.01 3.76
N ILE A 224 17.03 7.57 3.78
CA ILE A 224 16.55 6.51 4.69
C ILE A 224 17.13 5.14 4.32
N ALA A 225 17.22 4.83 3.02
CA ALA A 225 17.79 3.60 2.49
C ALA A 225 19.28 3.40 2.84
N LEU A 226 19.98 4.45 3.30
CA LEU A 226 21.34 4.34 3.84
C LEU A 226 21.38 3.69 5.23
N PHE A 227 20.27 3.69 5.96
CA PHE A 227 20.21 3.23 7.36
C PHE A 227 19.26 2.04 7.58
N THR A 228 18.26 1.86 6.71
CA THR A 228 17.25 0.80 6.82
C THR A 228 16.81 0.34 5.43
N ASP A 229 16.30 -0.89 5.33
CA ASP A 229 15.70 -1.38 4.11
C ASP A 229 14.42 -0.61 3.76
N VAL A 230 14.25 -0.31 2.47
CA VAL A 230 13.08 0.38 1.92
C VAL A 230 12.51 -0.46 0.78
N SER A 231 11.20 -0.66 0.82
CA SER A 231 10.46 -1.44 -0.17
C SER A 231 10.30 -0.68 -1.49
N ILE A 232 10.45 -1.36 -2.64
CA ILE A 232 10.27 -0.79 -3.98
C ILE A 232 8.86 -0.25 -4.21
N PHE A 233 7.87 -0.84 -3.54
CA PHE A 233 6.47 -0.42 -3.65
C PHE A 233 6.20 0.97 -3.08
N ALA A 234 7.11 1.50 -2.25
CA ALA A 234 7.05 2.85 -1.73
C ALA A 234 7.18 3.92 -2.86
N LEU A 235 7.86 3.60 -3.96
CA LEU A 235 7.96 4.49 -5.13
C LEU A 235 6.60 4.76 -5.77
N ASN A 236 5.81 3.70 -5.95
CA ASN A 236 4.51 3.78 -6.60
C ASN A 236 3.56 4.65 -5.78
N LEU A 237 3.63 4.54 -4.45
CA LEU A 237 2.93 5.45 -3.55
C LEU A 237 3.41 6.88 -3.73
N SER A 238 4.73 7.11 -3.73
CA SER A 238 5.28 8.45 -3.79
C SER A 238 4.81 9.22 -5.03
N VAL A 239 4.74 8.54 -6.17
CA VAL A 239 4.27 9.10 -7.43
C VAL A 239 2.77 9.36 -7.39
N ALA A 240 1.95 8.34 -7.09
CA ALA A 240 0.50 8.44 -7.12
C ALA A 240 -0.01 9.51 -6.13
N MET A 241 0.49 9.46 -4.89
CA MET A 241 0.10 10.40 -3.85
C MET A 241 0.74 11.79 -4.05
N GLY A 242 1.96 11.86 -4.59
CA GLY A 242 2.64 13.14 -4.83
C GLY A 242 1.92 13.99 -5.85
N MET A 243 1.43 13.38 -6.94
CA MET A 243 0.58 14.08 -7.90
C MET A 243 -0.77 14.47 -7.30
N ALA A 244 -1.45 13.54 -6.62
CA ALA A 244 -2.75 13.79 -6.00
C ALA A 244 -2.72 14.99 -5.03
N LEU A 245 -1.85 14.94 -4.02
CA LEU A 245 -1.78 15.98 -2.98
C LEU A 245 -1.29 17.32 -3.52
N ALA A 246 -0.33 17.32 -4.44
CA ALA A 246 0.15 18.56 -5.05
C ALA A 246 -0.93 19.25 -5.87
N VAL A 247 -1.71 18.48 -6.62
CA VAL A 247 -2.89 18.99 -7.33
C VAL A 247 -3.85 19.64 -6.36
N ASP A 248 -4.18 18.95 -5.28
CA ASP A 248 -5.18 19.40 -4.32
C ASP A 248 -4.74 20.68 -3.62
N TYR A 249 -3.52 20.71 -3.10
CA TYR A 249 -3.00 21.86 -2.38
C TYR A 249 -2.82 23.09 -3.28
N THR A 250 -2.33 22.90 -4.51
CA THR A 250 -2.20 23.99 -5.47
C THR A 250 -3.57 24.48 -5.95
N LEU A 251 -4.56 23.61 -6.13
CA LEU A 251 -5.93 23.97 -6.51
C LEU A 251 -6.59 24.80 -5.41
N LEU A 252 -6.44 24.44 -4.15
CA LEU A 252 -6.94 25.21 -3.01
C LEU A 252 -6.37 26.63 -2.99
N ILE A 253 -5.05 26.76 -3.15
CA ILE A 253 -4.37 28.06 -3.17
C ILE A 253 -4.84 28.89 -4.36
N LEU A 254 -4.84 28.31 -5.57
CA LEU A 254 -5.23 29.03 -6.79
C LEU A 254 -6.70 29.46 -6.77
N ASN A 255 -7.60 28.60 -6.26
CA ASN A 255 -9.02 28.94 -6.21
C ASN A 255 -9.29 30.05 -5.19
N ARG A 256 -8.65 30.00 -4.01
CA ARG A 256 -8.77 31.08 -3.03
C ARG A 256 -8.17 32.39 -3.54
N PHE A 257 -7.01 32.34 -4.20
CA PHE A 257 -6.41 33.50 -4.84
C PHE A 257 -7.35 34.15 -5.87
N ARG A 258 -8.01 33.33 -6.69
CA ARG A 258 -9.00 33.80 -7.67
C ARG A 258 -10.26 34.37 -7.03
N ASP A 259 -10.69 33.84 -5.87
CA ASP A 259 -11.82 34.40 -5.12
C ASP A 259 -11.45 35.77 -4.51
N GLU A 260 -10.28 35.92 -3.88
CA GLU A 260 -9.84 37.21 -3.31
C GLU A 260 -9.65 38.30 -4.40
N LEU A 261 -9.20 37.92 -5.60
CA LEU A 261 -9.15 38.83 -6.75
C LEU A 261 -10.55 39.25 -7.22
N ALA A 262 -11.53 38.33 -7.21
CA ALA A 262 -12.90 38.64 -7.58
C ALA A 262 -13.58 39.58 -6.59
N ASP A 263 -13.15 39.56 -5.32
CA ASP A 263 -13.56 40.49 -4.26
C ASP A 263 -12.88 41.87 -4.36
N GLY A 264 -12.10 42.12 -5.42
CA GLY A 264 -11.51 43.43 -5.73
C GLY A 264 -10.16 43.72 -5.06
N GLN A 265 -9.53 42.73 -4.43
CA GLN A 265 -8.22 42.90 -3.80
C GLN A 265 -7.09 43.07 -4.84
N THR A 266 -6.03 43.78 -4.48
CA THR A 266 -4.80 43.80 -5.30
C THR A 266 -4.16 42.42 -5.34
N ARG A 267 -3.43 42.08 -6.41
CA ARG A 267 -2.76 40.76 -6.56
C ARG A 267 -1.87 40.41 -5.37
N GLU A 268 -1.12 41.38 -4.86
CA GLU A 268 -0.27 41.17 -3.68
C GLU A 268 -1.09 40.89 -2.42
N ALA A 269 -2.09 41.74 -2.12
CA ALA A 269 -2.93 41.57 -0.94
C ALA A 269 -3.73 40.26 -1.00
N ALA A 270 -4.25 39.92 -2.18
CA ALA A 270 -4.94 38.67 -2.46
C ALA A 270 -4.03 37.45 -2.19
N LEU A 271 -2.77 37.48 -2.62
CA LEU A 271 -1.84 36.38 -2.41
C LEU A 271 -1.46 36.22 -0.93
N VAL A 272 -1.19 37.33 -0.25
CA VAL A 272 -0.86 37.32 1.18
C VAL A 272 -2.03 36.77 2.01
N ARG A 273 -3.26 37.20 1.71
CA ARG A 273 -4.46 36.71 2.37
C ARG A 273 -4.74 35.24 2.06
N THR A 274 -4.48 34.82 0.82
CA THR A 274 -4.60 33.42 0.40
C THR A 274 -3.66 32.51 1.19
N ILE A 275 -2.38 32.86 1.31
CA ILE A 275 -1.41 32.03 2.06
C ILE A 275 -1.69 32.06 3.57
N ALA A 276 -2.18 33.18 4.10
CA ALA A 276 -2.57 33.28 5.51
C ALA A 276 -3.80 32.41 5.87
N THR A 277 -4.71 32.19 4.91
CA THR A 277 -5.96 31.43 5.10
C THR A 277 -5.86 30.03 4.50
N ALA A 278 -5.98 29.89 3.18
CA ALA A 278 -5.88 28.62 2.47
C ALA A 278 -4.55 27.89 2.71
N GLY A 279 -3.43 28.62 2.80
CA GLY A 279 -2.13 28.02 3.13
C GLY A 279 -2.10 27.38 4.54
N ARG A 280 -2.86 27.93 5.49
CA ARG A 280 -3.05 27.32 6.81
C ARG A 280 -3.87 26.05 6.72
N THR A 281 -4.97 26.07 5.97
CA THR A 281 -5.80 24.88 5.73
C THR A 281 -4.99 23.75 5.09
N VAL A 282 -4.13 24.08 4.10
CA VAL A 282 -3.20 23.12 3.49
C VAL A 282 -2.23 22.53 4.52
N LEU A 283 -1.61 23.36 5.37
CA LEU A 283 -0.71 22.86 6.42
C LEU A 283 -1.41 21.92 7.41
N PHE A 284 -2.64 22.23 7.81
CA PHE A 284 -3.42 21.37 8.72
C PHE A 284 -3.79 20.05 8.07
N SER A 285 -4.27 20.10 6.83
CA SER A 285 -4.56 18.92 6.03
C SER A 285 -3.30 18.04 5.93
N ALA A 286 -2.19 18.63 5.47
CA ALA A 286 -0.92 17.93 5.33
C ALA A 286 -0.42 17.34 6.66
N LEU A 287 -0.50 18.08 7.76
CA LEU A 287 -0.12 17.57 9.07
C LEU A 287 -0.98 16.38 9.50
N THR A 288 -2.28 16.41 9.23
CA THR A 288 -3.21 15.32 9.55
C THR A 288 -2.86 14.07 8.76
N VAL A 289 -2.63 14.19 7.45
CA VAL A 289 -2.24 13.05 6.59
C VAL A 289 -0.86 12.53 6.98
N ALA A 290 0.13 13.41 7.13
CA ALA A 290 1.51 13.06 7.48
C ALA A 290 1.58 12.32 8.82
N LEU A 291 0.90 12.81 9.86
CA LEU A 291 0.88 12.15 11.16
C LEU A 291 0.13 10.81 11.13
N SER A 292 -0.97 10.73 10.37
CA SER A 292 -1.70 9.46 10.17
C SER A 292 -0.82 8.41 9.50
N MET A 293 -0.08 8.81 8.45
CA MET A 293 0.86 7.93 7.77
C MET A 293 2.06 7.55 8.64
N ALA A 294 2.60 8.49 9.42
CA ALA A 294 3.72 8.22 10.32
C ALA A 294 3.42 7.13 11.35
N THR A 295 2.14 6.94 11.75
CA THR A 295 1.76 5.86 12.68
C THR A 295 2.05 4.46 12.13
N MET A 296 2.14 4.30 10.80
CA MET A 296 2.44 3.01 10.17
C MET A 296 3.85 2.50 10.52
N VAL A 297 4.76 3.36 10.99
CA VAL A 297 6.10 2.94 11.47
C VAL A 297 6.00 1.95 12.65
N LEU A 298 4.90 1.98 13.40
CA LEU A 298 4.65 1.08 14.52
C LEU A 298 4.40 -0.36 14.10
N PHE A 299 4.07 -0.61 12.82
CA PHE A 299 3.97 -1.97 12.31
C PHE A 299 5.38 -2.56 12.11
N PRO A 300 5.65 -3.79 12.61
CA PRO A 300 6.97 -4.39 12.49
C PRO A 300 7.49 -4.58 11.05
N PRO A 301 6.67 -5.03 10.07
CA PRO A 301 7.14 -5.27 8.70
C PRO A 301 7.71 -4.01 8.04
N TYR A 302 8.94 -4.07 7.53
CA TYR A 302 9.59 -2.90 6.91
C TYR A 302 8.87 -2.44 5.64
N PHE A 303 8.09 -3.31 5.00
CA PHE A 303 7.15 -2.94 3.95
C PHE A 303 6.24 -1.78 4.40
N LEU A 304 5.53 -1.91 5.52
CA LEU A 304 4.61 -0.87 6.02
C LEU A 304 5.37 0.39 6.47
N LYS A 305 6.55 0.23 7.08
CA LYS A 305 7.42 1.35 7.46
C LYS A 305 7.85 2.16 6.23
N SER A 306 8.15 1.50 5.12
CA SER A 306 8.55 2.16 3.87
C SER A 306 7.44 3.06 3.33
N PHE A 307 6.17 2.63 3.40
CA PHE A 307 5.02 3.47 3.04
C PHE A 307 4.83 4.64 4.01
N ALA A 308 5.10 4.44 5.30
CA ALA A 308 5.10 5.51 6.29
C ALA A 308 6.12 6.61 5.93
N TYR A 309 7.35 6.20 5.59
CA TYR A 309 8.44 7.11 5.21
C TYR A 309 8.13 7.85 3.90
N ALA A 310 7.79 7.11 2.84
CA ALA A 310 7.45 7.67 1.54
C ALA A 310 6.27 8.64 1.64
N GLY A 311 5.19 8.19 2.28
CA GLY A 311 3.97 8.97 2.38
C GLY A 311 4.15 10.25 3.18
N THR A 312 4.78 10.15 4.36
CA THR A 312 5.07 11.34 5.19
C THR A 312 5.96 12.33 4.44
N ALA A 313 7.02 11.84 3.77
CA ALA A 313 7.91 12.70 3.00
C ALA A 313 7.17 13.41 1.86
N VAL A 314 6.36 12.67 1.08
CA VAL A 314 5.56 13.25 -0.01
C VAL A 314 4.61 14.32 0.49
N VAL A 315 3.83 14.04 1.54
CA VAL A 315 2.84 14.98 2.08
C VAL A 315 3.53 16.27 2.52
N VAL A 316 4.61 16.16 3.30
CA VAL A 316 5.35 17.31 3.84
C VAL A 316 5.97 18.13 2.71
N LEU A 317 6.58 17.47 1.72
CA LEU A 317 7.21 18.15 0.59
C LEU A 317 6.19 18.78 -0.35
N ALA A 318 5.06 18.11 -0.61
CA ALA A 318 3.95 18.66 -1.39
C ALA A 318 3.36 19.89 -0.72
N ALA A 319 3.12 19.85 0.59
CA ALA A 319 2.62 21.00 1.34
C ALA A 319 3.63 22.15 1.37
N ALA A 320 4.92 21.85 1.61
CA ALA A 320 5.99 22.84 1.60
C ALA A 320 6.12 23.51 0.23
N ALA A 321 6.12 22.75 -0.86
CA ALA A 321 6.16 23.27 -2.22
C ALA A 321 4.88 24.05 -2.56
N ALA A 322 3.71 23.58 -2.14
CA ALA A 322 2.45 24.26 -2.35
C ALA A 322 2.46 25.67 -1.71
N ILE A 323 2.93 25.82 -0.48
CA ILE A 323 2.94 27.12 0.21
C ILE A 323 4.13 28.02 -0.10
N THR A 324 5.19 27.51 -0.76
CA THR A 324 6.40 28.30 -1.10
C THR A 324 6.56 28.52 -2.59
N VAL A 325 6.56 27.45 -3.39
CA VAL A 325 6.78 27.47 -4.84
C VAL A 325 5.55 28.03 -5.55
N THR A 326 4.34 27.60 -5.19
CA THR A 326 3.11 28.08 -5.83
C THR A 326 2.95 29.60 -5.75
N PRO A 327 3.02 30.27 -4.58
CA PRO A 327 2.86 31.72 -4.55
C PRO A 327 3.95 32.46 -5.33
N ALA A 328 5.19 32.00 -5.28
CA ALA A 328 6.28 32.61 -6.07
C ALA A 328 6.03 32.44 -7.58
N ALA A 329 5.54 31.27 -8.01
CA ALA A 329 5.16 31.02 -9.38
C ALA A 329 3.97 31.88 -9.84
N ILE A 330 2.95 32.07 -8.99
CA ILE A 330 1.84 32.99 -9.27
C ILE A 330 2.35 34.40 -9.54
N VAL A 331 3.29 34.90 -8.74
CA VAL A 331 3.88 36.24 -8.91
C VAL A 331 4.70 36.35 -10.21
N LEU A 332 5.50 35.33 -10.56
CA LEU A 332 6.30 35.36 -11.80
C LEU A 332 5.45 35.21 -13.06
N LEU A 333 4.42 34.38 -13.00
CA LEU A 333 3.53 34.14 -14.13
C LEU A 333 2.59 35.33 -14.34
N ASP A 334 2.20 36.02 -13.27
CA ASP A 334 1.37 37.22 -13.28
C ASP A 334 0.17 37.09 -14.25
N SER A 335 0.11 37.90 -15.32
CA SER A 335 -0.96 37.85 -16.34
C SER A 335 -0.91 36.59 -17.22
N ARG A 336 0.24 35.92 -17.32
CA ARG A 336 0.39 34.68 -18.09
C ARG A 336 -0.31 33.48 -17.46
N LEU A 337 -0.69 33.56 -16.18
CA LEU A 337 -1.38 32.47 -15.50
C LEU A 337 -2.78 32.21 -16.10
N ASP A 338 -3.40 33.24 -16.68
CA ASP A 338 -4.64 33.14 -17.45
C ASP A 338 -4.40 33.21 -18.97
N SER A 339 -3.14 33.23 -19.42
CA SER A 339 -2.80 33.11 -20.84
C SER A 339 -2.93 31.65 -21.30
N LEU A 340 -3.26 31.45 -22.58
CA LEU A 340 -3.62 30.14 -23.15
C LEU A 340 -4.90 29.55 -22.53
N ASP A 341 -5.88 30.41 -22.24
CA ASP A 341 -7.22 29.98 -21.83
C ASP A 341 -7.89 29.23 -23.00
N VAL A 342 -8.08 27.93 -22.84
CA VAL A 342 -8.76 27.05 -23.80
C VAL A 342 -10.27 27.04 -23.60
N ARG A 343 -10.80 27.70 -22.55
CA ARG A 343 -12.25 27.80 -22.29
C ARG A 343 -13.04 28.36 -23.46
N PRO A 344 -12.60 29.38 -24.23
CA PRO A 344 -13.36 29.87 -25.37
C PRO A 344 -13.51 28.80 -26.46
N LEU A 345 -12.47 27.99 -26.68
CA LEU A 345 -12.45 26.92 -27.67
C LEU A 345 -13.28 25.71 -27.22
N LEU A 346 -13.10 25.25 -25.97
CA LEU A 346 -13.87 24.15 -25.38
C LEU A 346 -15.36 24.48 -25.25
N ARG A 347 -15.71 25.73 -24.90
CA ARG A 347 -17.11 26.20 -24.91
C ARG A 347 -17.71 26.14 -26.31
N ARG A 348 -16.92 26.42 -27.35
CA ARG A 348 -17.42 26.40 -28.74
C ARG A 348 -17.64 24.98 -29.27
N ILE A 349 -16.87 24.01 -28.79
CA ILE A 349 -16.89 22.61 -29.27
C ILE A 349 -17.89 21.73 -28.50
N PHE A 350 -17.95 21.83 -27.17
CA PHE A 350 -18.76 20.91 -26.36
C PHE A 350 -20.13 21.47 -25.93
N TRP A 351 -20.24 22.79 -25.73
CA TRP A 351 -21.43 23.42 -25.13
C TRP A 351 -21.66 24.79 -25.75
N GLY A 352 -22.23 24.84 -26.96
CA GLY A 352 -22.45 26.08 -27.72
C GLY A 352 -22.87 27.26 -26.83
N SER A 353 -22.13 28.38 -26.92
CA SER A 353 -22.33 29.72 -26.35
C SER A 353 -22.72 29.91 -24.87
N ALA A 354 -23.24 28.92 -24.16
CA ALA A 354 -23.93 29.08 -22.87
C ALA A 354 -23.62 27.92 -21.90
N GLY A 355 -22.35 27.78 -21.50
CA GLY A 355 -22.02 27.02 -20.30
C GLY A 355 -22.47 27.77 -19.03
N PRO A 356 -22.95 27.09 -17.97
CA PRO A 356 -23.42 27.76 -16.77
C PRO A 356 -22.32 28.59 -16.11
N SER A 357 -22.63 29.83 -15.74
CA SER A 357 -21.75 30.72 -14.99
C SER A 357 -21.38 30.12 -13.62
N ARG A 358 -20.26 30.57 -13.01
CA ARG A 358 -19.89 30.20 -11.62
C ARG A 358 -21.04 30.41 -10.63
N SER A 359 -21.88 31.42 -10.85
CA SER A 359 -23.06 31.69 -10.03
C SER A 359 -24.18 30.65 -10.20
N LEU A 360 -24.43 30.17 -11.42
CA LEU A 360 -25.41 29.12 -11.69
C LEU A 360 -24.98 27.78 -11.07
N GLN A 361 -23.70 27.42 -11.16
CA GLN A 361 -23.20 26.17 -10.58
C GLN A 361 -23.23 26.19 -9.04
N ARG A 362 -22.86 27.31 -8.42
CA ARG A 362 -23.02 27.51 -6.96
C ARG A 362 -24.49 27.38 -6.56
N ARG A 363 -25.41 27.95 -7.34
CA ARG A 363 -26.87 27.84 -7.10
C ARG A 363 -27.37 26.40 -7.21
N SER A 364 -26.91 25.63 -8.19
CA SER A 364 -27.30 24.21 -8.33
C SER A 364 -26.83 23.37 -7.15
N TRP A 365 -25.56 23.50 -6.73
CA TRP A 365 -25.04 22.78 -5.56
C TRP A 365 -25.73 23.18 -4.26
N TYR A 366 -26.06 24.47 -4.10
CA TYR A 366 -26.82 24.97 -2.97
C TYR A 366 -28.21 24.32 -2.90
N LEU A 367 -28.96 24.33 -4.02
CA LEU A 367 -30.29 23.73 -4.11
C LEU A 367 -30.26 22.22 -3.87
N TRP A 368 -29.25 21.55 -4.45
CA TRP A 368 -29.06 20.12 -4.27
C TRP A 368 -28.77 19.76 -2.80
N THR A 369 -27.89 20.52 -2.13
CA THR A 369 -27.60 20.32 -0.70
C THR A 369 -28.85 20.53 0.16
N LYS A 370 -29.66 21.56 -0.13
CA LYS A 370 -30.95 21.77 0.55
C LYS A 370 -31.93 20.62 0.30
N ALA A 371 -31.96 20.05 -0.90
CA ALA A 371 -32.80 18.90 -1.22
C ALA A 371 -32.39 17.64 -0.44
N VAL A 372 -31.08 17.40 -0.29
CA VAL A 372 -30.52 16.32 0.53
C VAL A 372 -30.88 16.51 2.00
N MET A 373 -30.70 17.72 2.55
CA MET A 373 -31.04 18.00 3.95
C MET A 373 -32.53 17.81 4.26
N ARG A 374 -33.43 18.17 3.32
CA ARG A 374 -34.87 17.90 3.47
C ARG A 374 -35.22 16.42 3.63
N HIS A 375 -34.39 15.53 3.09
CA HIS A 375 -34.56 14.08 3.18
C HIS A 375 -33.37 13.42 3.90
N ALA A 376 -32.78 14.11 4.89
CA ALA A 376 -31.54 13.70 5.55
C ALA A 376 -31.63 12.28 6.17
N LEU A 377 -32.72 11.97 6.87
CA LEU A 377 -32.94 10.67 7.51
C LEU A 377 -32.99 9.50 6.52
N PRO A 378 -33.91 9.48 5.53
CA PRO A 378 -33.98 8.36 4.59
C PRO A 378 -32.72 8.23 3.74
N ILE A 379 -32.13 9.34 3.29
CA ILE A 379 -30.87 9.31 2.53
C ILE A 379 -29.72 8.78 3.38
N GLY A 380 -29.59 9.27 4.62
CA GLY A 380 -28.54 8.84 5.53
C GLY A 380 -28.61 7.35 5.86
N ILE A 381 -29.80 6.84 6.18
CA ILE A 381 -30.02 5.41 6.46
C ILE A 381 -29.75 4.57 5.22
N ALA A 382 -30.24 4.97 4.04
CA ALA A 382 -30.03 4.24 2.80
C ALA A 382 -28.55 4.13 2.43
N ILE A 383 -27.78 5.23 2.59
CA ILE A 383 -26.34 5.23 2.30
C ILE A 383 -25.56 4.39 3.31
N ILE A 384 -25.88 4.51 4.61
CA ILE A 384 -25.25 3.65 5.63
C ILE A 384 -25.53 2.17 5.33
N ALA A 385 -26.78 1.82 5.04
CA ALA A 385 -27.15 0.46 4.68
C ALA A 385 -26.41 -0.03 3.44
N LEU A 386 -26.28 0.82 2.40
CA LEU A 386 -25.53 0.50 1.19
C LEU A 386 -24.04 0.28 1.48
N LEU A 387 -23.38 1.17 2.24
CA LEU A 387 -21.96 1.05 2.56
C LEU A 387 -21.66 -0.18 3.45
N LEU A 388 -22.56 -0.51 4.38
CA LEU A 388 -22.46 -1.72 5.19
C LEU A 388 -22.71 -2.98 4.36
N LEU A 389 -23.67 -2.95 3.43
CA LEU A 389 -23.93 -4.06 2.50
C LEU A 389 -22.70 -4.30 1.61
N LEU A 390 -22.15 -3.24 1.02
CA LEU A 390 -20.93 -3.30 0.20
C LEU A 390 -19.72 -3.77 1.01
N GLY A 391 -19.65 -3.46 2.31
CA GLY A 391 -18.60 -3.90 3.22
C GLY A 391 -18.77 -5.31 3.80
N SER A 392 -19.97 -5.89 3.72
CA SER A 392 -20.27 -7.21 4.29
C SER A 392 -19.34 -8.34 3.82
N PRO A 393 -18.83 -8.39 2.57
CA PRO A 393 -17.90 -9.45 2.15
C PRO A 393 -16.60 -9.45 2.96
N PHE A 394 -16.19 -8.32 3.53
CA PHE A 394 -14.96 -8.23 4.32
C PHE A 394 -14.97 -9.14 5.55
N THR A 395 -16.15 -9.52 6.06
CA THR A 395 -16.30 -10.49 7.16
C THR A 395 -15.81 -11.90 6.79
N ARG A 396 -15.68 -12.20 5.49
CA ARG A 396 -15.21 -13.49 4.95
C ARG A 396 -13.75 -13.46 4.49
N VAL A 397 -12.98 -12.46 4.91
CA VAL A 397 -11.58 -12.33 4.51
C VAL A 397 -10.75 -13.53 4.97
N ARG A 398 -9.88 -14.03 4.09
CA ARG A 398 -8.89 -15.08 4.37
C ARG A 398 -7.50 -14.50 4.20
N TRP A 399 -6.71 -14.51 5.27
CA TRP A 399 -5.36 -13.95 5.25
C TRP A 399 -4.35 -14.96 4.73
N GLY A 400 -3.60 -14.58 3.71
CA GLY A 400 -2.54 -15.42 3.15
C GLY A 400 -1.49 -14.61 2.40
N PHE A 401 -0.33 -15.22 2.20
CA PHE A 401 0.65 -14.66 1.29
C PHE A 401 0.19 -14.78 -0.16
N ALA A 402 0.63 -13.84 -0.96
CA ALA A 402 0.44 -13.90 -2.39
C ALA A 402 1.52 -14.84 -2.98
N ASP A 403 1.12 -15.70 -3.91
CA ASP A 403 2.02 -16.64 -4.60
C ASP A 403 2.36 -16.14 -6.01
N ASP A 404 2.99 -16.98 -6.84
CA ASP A 404 3.38 -16.66 -8.22
C ASP A 404 2.22 -16.17 -9.11
N ARG A 405 0.96 -16.41 -8.73
CA ARG A 405 -0.23 -15.94 -9.45
C ARG A 405 -0.38 -14.41 -9.44
N ILE A 406 0.39 -13.70 -8.61
CA ILE A 406 0.46 -12.23 -8.67
C ILE A 406 1.08 -11.70 -9.95
N LEU A 407 1.87 -12.51 -10.65
CA LEU A 407 2.52 -12.17 -11.92
C LEU A 407 1.58 -12.43 -13.12
N PRO A 408 1.81 -11.81 -14.29
CA PRO A 408 1.07 -12.13 -15.51
C PRO A 408 1.38 -13.56 -16.01
N THR A 409 0.47 -14.17 -16.77
CA THR A 409 0.61 -15.54 -17.33
C THR A 409 1.81 -15.72 -18.26
N SER A 410 2.34 -14.62 -18.80
CA SER A 410 3.56 -14.61 -19.61
C SER A 410 4.85 -14.77 -18.80
N ALA A 411 4.80 -14.57 -17.48
CA ALA A 411 5.98 -14.66 -16.61
C ALA A 411 6.38 -16.13 -16.38
N SER A 412 7.68 -16.43 -16.51
CA SER A 412 8.16 -17.81 -16.35
C SER A 412 7.90 -18.34 -14.94
N ALA A 413 8.00 -17.49 -13.91
CA ALA A 413 7.79 -17.92 -12.54
C ALA A 413 6.33 -18.36 -12.29
N ARG A 414 5.37 -17.69 -12.93
CA ARG A 414 3.97 -18.11 -12.91
C ARG A 414 3.74 -19.39 -13.70
N GLN A 415 4.36 -19.55 -14.86
CA GLN A 415 4.25 -20.79 -15.65
C GLN A 415 4.78 -22.00 -14.87
N VAL A 416 5.95 -21.87 -14.23
CA VAL A 416 6.50 -22.92 -13.37
C VAL A 416 5.60 -23.17 -12.15
N GLY A 417 5.04 -22.13 -11.53
CA GLY A 417 4.07 -22.30 -10.45
C GLY A 417 2.79 -23.04 -10.87
N ASP A 418 2.26 -22.73 -12.07
CA ASP A 418 1.12 -23.42 -12.66
C ASP A 418 1.45 -24.90 -12.95
N MET A 419 2.64 -25.20 -13.49
CA MET A 419 3.13 -26.58 -13.67
C MET A 419 3.24 -27.32 -12.33
N LEU A 420 3.84 -26.69 -11.31
CA LEU A 420 3.97 -27.29 -9.98
C LEU A 420 2.60 -27.60 -9.35
N ARG A 421 1.60 -26.74 -9.56
CA ARG A 421 0.24 -26.98 -9.06
C ARG A 421 -0.51 -28.07 -9.81
N ASN A 422 -0.37 -28.13 -11.13
CA ASN A 422 -1.19 -29.00 -11.98
C ASN A 422 -0.56 -30.38 -12.22
N ASP A 423 0.77 -30.43 -12.36
CA ASP A 423 1.49 -31.61 -12.87
C ASP A 423 2.33 -32.32 -11.79
N PHE A 424 2.45 -31.72 -10.59
CA PHE A 424 3.21 -32.24 -9.44
C PHE A 424 2.39 -32.29 -8.13
N PRO A 425 1.20 -32.93 -8.09
CA PRO A 425 0.34 -32.91 -6.90
C PRO A 425 0.95 -33.63 -5.68
N ASP A 426 1.96 -34.49 -5.87
CA ASP A 426 2.66 -35.17 -4.78
C ASP A 426 3.52 -34.23 -3.92
N ARG A 427 3.75 -32.98 -4.34
CA ARG A 427 4.46 -31.98 -3.51
C ARG A 427 3.68 -31.51 -2.27
N GLY A 428 2.39 -31.85 -2.15
CA GLY A 428 1.63 -31.68 -0.92
C GLY A 428 1.55 -30.23 -0.40
N VAL A 429 1.12 -30.09 0.84
CA VAL A 429 1.17 -28.82 1.57
C VAL A 429 2.62 -28.57 2.02
N PRO A 430 3.17 -27.34 1.87
CA PRO A 430 4.51 -27.04 2.36
C PRO A 430 4.72 -27.45 3.82
N ASP A 431 5.82 -28.16 4.08
CA ASP A 431 6.16 -28.68 5.41
C ASP A 431 6.43 -27.56 6.44
N ILE A 432 6.30 -27.92 7.71
CA ILE A 432 6.66 -27.06 8.85
C ILE A 432 8.04 -27.48 9.35
N THR A 433 8.95 -26.53 9.46
CA THR A 433 10.28 -26.79 10.03
C THR A 433 10.29 -26.40 11.50
N VAL A 434 10.73 -27.32 12.34
CA VAL A 434 10.84 -27.14 13.79
C VAL A 434 12.32 -27.00 14.14
N VAL A 435 12.69 -25.88 14.72
CA VAL A 435 14.06 -25.48 14.99
C VAL A 435 14.28 -25.42 16.49
N LEU A 436 15.32 -26.11 16.96
CA LEU A 436 15.80 -26.08 18.33
C LEU A 436 17.09 -25.25 18.36
N PRO A 437 17.05 -24.00 18.87
CA PRO A 437 18.23 -23.14 18.89
C PRO A 437 19.32 -23.69 19.81
N ASP A 438 18.92 -24.36 20.89
CA ASP A 438 19.80 -25.02 21.84
C ASP A 438 19.35 -26.48 22.06
N ALA A 439 20.01 -27.37 21.36
CA ALA A 439 19.93 -28.82 21.49
C ALA A 439 21.14 -29.41 22.24
N THR A 440 21.93 -28.58 22.95
CA THR A 440 23.08 -29.07 23.72
C THR A 440 22.64 -30.03 24.82
N ASN A 441 23.36 -31.14 24.94
CA ASN A 441 23.11 -32.22 25.90
C ASN A 441 21.73 -32.89 25.78
N LEU A 442 21.01 -32.70 24.67
CA LEU A 442 19.84 -33.52 24.35
C LEU A 442 20.30 -34.84 23.76
N SER A 443 19.80 -35.94 24.32
CA SER A 443 20.02 -37.28 23.79
C SER A 443 19.18 -37.52 22.54
N ALA A 444 19.64 -38.44 21.68
CA ALA A 444 18.87 -38.88 20.52
C ALA A 444 17.47 -39.40 20.92
N ALA A 445 17.37 -40.11 22.05
CA ALA A 445 16.11 -40.63 22.57
C ALA A 445 15.11 -39.53 22.96
N GLU A 446 15.59 -38.40 23.49
CA GLU A 446 14.74 -37.25 23.82
C GLU A 446 14.19 -36.59 22.54
N LEU A 447 15.01 -36.48 21.50
CA LEU A 447 14.60 -35.93 20.19
C LEU A 447 13.68 -36.89 19.43
N ASP A 448 13.91 -38.20 19.52
CA ASP A 448 13.02 -39.22 18.97
C ASP A 448 11.66 -39.19 19.66
N SER A 449 11.64 -39.07 20.99
CA SER A 449 10.40 -38.93 21.77
C SER A 449 9.62 -37.68 21.37
N TYR A 450 10.33 -36.57 21.09
CA TYR A 450 9.72 -35.33 20.62
C TYR A 450 9.18 -35.45 19.19
N ALA A 451 9.93 -36.02 18.25
CA ALA A 451 9.44 -36.29 16.89
C ALA A 451 8.22 -37.25 16.89
N ALA A 452 8.22 -38.25 17.77
CA ALA A 452 7.07 -39.12 18.00
C ALA A 452 5.88 -38.38 18.64
N ALA A 453 6.11 -37.37 19.48
CA ALA A 453 5.02 -36.55 20.02
C ALA A 453 4.43 -35.61 18.95
N LEU A 454 5.28 -34.99 18.12
CA LEU A 454 4.85 -34.14 17.00
C LEU A 454 4.04 -34.93 15.97
N SER A 455 4.44 -36.16 15.65
CA SER A 455 3.72 -37.01 14.67
C SER A 455 2.35 -37.51 15.16
N ARG A 456 2.01 -37.35 16.46
CA ARG A 456 0.67 -37.64 17.01
C ARG A 456 -0.27 -36.45 16.94
N VAL A 457 0.21 -35.27 16.56
CA VAL A 457 -0.65 -34.09 16.42
C VAL A 457 -1.58 -34.32 15.21
N PRO A 458 -2.90 -34.11 15.34
CA PRO A 458 -3.81 -34.25 14.20
C PRO A 458 -3.40 -33.37 13.02
N GLU A 459 -3.61 -33.86 11.80
CA GLU A 459 -3.15 -33.26 10.53
C GLU A 459 -1.62 -33.31 10.29
N VAL A 460 -0.83 -33.91 11.19
CA VAL A 460 0.58 -34.21 10.90
C VAL A 460 0.65 -35.54 10.17
N LYS A 461 1.22 -35.51 8.96
CA LYS A 461 1.43 -36.70 8.12
C LYS A 461 2.61 -37.54 8.63
N TRP A 462 3.70 -36.87 8.99
CA TRP A 462 4.91 -37.47 9.51
C TRP A 462 5.79 -36.40 10.18
N ALA A 463 6.70 -36.81 11.05
CA ALA A 463 7.78 -35.97 11.57
C ALA A 463 9.12 -36.68 11.34
N ALA A 464 10.08 -35.99 10.74
CA ALA A 464 11.37 -36.56 10.37
C ALA A 464 12.52 -35.84 11.09
N TRP A 465 13.38 -36.64 11.71
CA TRP A 465 14.59 -36.23 12.43
C TRP A 465 15.71 -37.24 12.13
N LEU A 466 16.97 -36.96 12.54
CA LEU A 466 18.11 -37.88 12.44
C LEU A 466 17.77 -39.33 12.87
N GLY A 467 16.97 -39.50 13.92
CA GLY A 467 16.56 -40.82 14.42
C GLY A 467 15.56 -41.57 13.54
N GLY A 468 14.95 -40.93 12.54
CA GLY A 468 14.03 -41.55 11.58
C GLY A 468 12.80 -40.71 11.28
N THR A 469 11.91 -41.27 10.45
CA THR A 469 10.58 -40.73 10.22
C THR A 469 9.57 -41.39 11.14
N PHE A 470 8.76 -40.58 11.80
CA PHE A 470 7.73 -40.99 12.75
C PHE A 470 6.35 -40.68 12.19
N VAL A 471 5.43 -41.62 12.33
CA VAL A 471 4.02 -41.52 11.93
C VAL A 471 3.18 -42.02 13.11
N ASP A 472 2.23 -41.21 13.57
CA ASP A 472 1.36 -41.52 14.71
C ASP A 472 2.13 -42.02 15.95
N GLY A 473 3.27 -41.40 16.24
CA GLY A 473 4.12 -41.74 17.37
C GLY A 473 5.00 -42.97 17.22
N GLN A 474 4.93 -43.68 16.09
CA GLN A 474 5.76 -44.85 15.81
C GLN A 474 6.82 -44.53 14.75
N ARG A 475 8.00 -45.11 14.89
CA ARG A 475 9.06 -44.99 13.88
C ARG A 475 8.70 -45.85 12.67
N PHE A 476 8.51 -45.20 11.53
CA PHE A 476 8.12 -45.83 10.27
C PHE A 476 9.32 -46.19 9.39
N GLY A 477 10.42 -45.45 9.48
CA GLY A 477 11.58 -45.69 8.62
C GLY A 477 12.77 -44.74 8.84
N PRO A 478 13.75 -44.75 7.90
CA PRO A 478 14.82 -43.76 7.89
C PRO A 478 14.26 -42.34 7.68
N PRO A 479 15.05 -41.28 7.98
CA PRO A 479 14.60 -39.91 7.81
C PRO A 479 14.21 -39.62 6.36
N SER A 480 12.99 -39.13 6.14
CA SER A 480 12.41 -38.90 4.81
C SER A 480 12.39 -37.43 4.38
N ALA A 481 12.93 -36.52 5.20
CA ALA A 481 12.95 -35.09 4.94
C ALA A 481 14.21 -34.44 5.54
N PRO A 482 14.55 -33.19 5.17
CA PRO A 482 15.70 -32.50 5.71
C PRO A 482 15.69 -32.43 7.25
N TYR A 483 16.86 -32.61 7.86
CA TYR A 483 17.09 -32.47 9.29
C TYR A 483 18.54 -31.99 9.47
N GLY A 484 18.89 -31.55 10.68
CA GLY A 484 20.27 -31.18 10.96
C GLY A 484 20.58 -31.02 12.44
N LEU A 485 21.82 -31.31 12.80
CA LEU A 485 22.42 -30.99 14.09
C LEU A 485 23.76 -30.32 13.83
N ARG A 486 23.91 -29.04 14.18
CA ARG A 486 25.17 -28.29 14.00
C ARG A 486 25.32 -27.24 15.08
N ASP A 487 26.51 -27.16 15.66
CA ASP A 487 26.90 -26.14 16.66
C ASP A 487 25.87 -25.97 17.79
N GLY A 488 25.43 -27.09 18.35
CA GLY A 488 24.47 -27.12 19.45
C GLY A 488 23.05 -26.70 19.08
N SER A 489 22.73 -26.48 17.81
CA SER A 489 21.36 -26.28 17.32
C SER A 489 20.90 -27.50 16.54
N ALA A 490 19.60 -27.74 16.48
CA ALA A 490 19.00 -28.82 15.69
C ALA A 490 17.77 -28.33 14.93
N PHE A 491 17.40 -29.02 13.85
CA PHE A 491 16.09 -28.87 13.26
C PHE A 491 15.54 -30.21 12.76
N LEU A 492 14.22 -30.30 12.74
CA LEU A 492 13.44 -31.43 12.25
C LEU A 492 12.32 -30.90 11.35
N THR A 493 11.81 -31.76 10.47
CA THR A 493 10.77 -31.38 9.50
C THR A 493 9.49 -32.14 9.80
N VAL A 494 8.35 -31.44 9.73
CA VAL A 494 7.01 -31.98 9.99
C VAL A 494 6.17 -31.82 8.73
N GLY A 495 5.79 -32.95 8.13
CA GLY A 495 4.87 -32.98 7.01
C GLY A 495 3.43 -32.78 7.47
N THR A 496 2.67 -31.95 6.77
CA THR A 496 1.30 -31.59 7.15
C THR A 496 0.28 -31.93 6.06
N THR A 497 -0.94 -32.28 6.47
CA THR A 497 -2.13 -32.38 5.61
C THR A 497 -3.05 -31.17 5.75
N ALA A 498 -2.82 -30.30 6.74
CA ALA A 498 -3.68 -29.14 7.00
C ALA A 498 -3.54 -28.10 5.88
N PRO A 499 -4.62 -27.75 5.15
CA PRO A 499 -4.53 -26.76 4.08
C PRO A 499 -4.08 -25.38 4.61
N LEU A 500 -3.15 -24.73 3.91
CA LEU A 500 -2.68 -23.39 4.27
C LEU A 500 -3.84 -22.37 4.35
N TYR A 501 -3.65 -21.35 5.19
CA TYR A 501 -4.59 -20.22 5.33
C TYR A 501 -6.00 -20.62 5.82
N THR A 502 -6.11 -21.78 6.47
CA THR A 502 -7.36 -22.28 7.09
C THR A 502 -7.26 -22.34 8.61
N SER A 503 -8.43 -22.44 9.26
CA SER A 503 -8.49 -22.69 10.71
C SER A 503 -7.85 -24.02 11.12
N ALA A 504 -7.84 -25.03 10.23
CA ALA A 504 -7.15 -26.29 10.48
C ALA A 504 -5.63 -26.10 10.62
N SER A 505 -5.02 -25.32 9.72
CA SER A 505 -3.59 -24.98 9.81
C SER A 505 -3.26 -24.19 11.07
N THR A 506 -4.08 -23.21 11.46
CA THR A 506 -3.88 -22.47 12.72
C THR A 506 -3.99 -23.38 13.95
N THR A 507 -5.02 -24.24 13.98
CA THR A 507 -5.25 -25.19 15.08
C THR A 507 -4.11 -26.21 15.18
N GLN A 508 -3.60 -26.68 14.04
CA GLN A 508 -2.43 -27.56 14.01
C GLN A 508 -1.20 -26.87 14.61
N LEU A 509 -0.91 -25.62 14.22
CA LEU A 509 0.19 -24.85 14.80
C LEU A 509 0.02 -24.65 16.31
N ASP A 510 -1.19 -24.37 16.80
CA ASP A 510 -1.46 -24.28 18.25
C ASP A 510 -1.12 -25.60 18.96
N ARG A 511 -1.52 -26.73 18.37
CA ARG A 511 -1.24 -28.05 18.92
C ARG A 511 0.25 -28.42 18.86
N LEU A 512 0.95 -28.04 17.78
CA LEU A 512 2.40 -28.24 17.65
C LEU A 512 3.16 -27.46 18.72
N HIS A 513 2.80 -26.19 18.98
CA HIS A 513 3.40 -25.41 20.07
C HIS A 513 3.06 -25.96 21.46
N ALA A 514 1.91 -26.62 21.62
CA ALA A 514 1.50 -27.24 22.88
C ALA A 514 2.22 -28.57 23.18
N VAL A 515 2.94 -29.16 22.22
CA VAL A 515 3.73 -30.37 22.45
C VAL A 515 4.87 -30.05 23.42
N PRO A 516 4.99 -30.78 24.56
CA PRO A 516 6.07 -30.56 25.52
C PRO A 516 7.45 -30.61 24.85
N THR A 517 8.23 -29.55 25.01
CA THR A 517 9.54 -29.46 24.37
C THR A 517 10.60 -30.25 25.15
N PRO A 518 11.65 -30.75 24.49
CA PRO A 518 12.70 -31.51 25.15
C PRO A 518 13.33 -30.67 26.27
N ARG A 519 13.27 -31.16 27.53
CA ARG A 519 13.76 -30.46 28.73
C ARG A 519 13.29 -29.00 28.85
N ASN A 520 12.08 -28.67 28.40
CA ASN A 520 11.53 -27.30 28.38
C ASN A 520 12.44 -26.28 27.64
N ARG A 521 13.22 -26.73 26.65
CA ARG A 521 14.03 -25.85 25.80
C ARG A 521 13.14 -25.06 24.85
N ALA A 522 13.62 -23.89 24.43
CA ALA A 522 12.94 -23.10 23.42
C ALA A 522 12.92 -23.85 22.08
N VAL A 523 11.78 -23.85 21.41
CA VAL A 523 11.58 -24.40 20.07
C VAL A 523 10.93 -23.32 19.23
N TRP A 524 11.37 -23.18 17.99
CA TRP A 524 10.82 -22.25 17.02
C TRP A 524 10.25 -23.00 15.81
N LEU A 525 9.03 -22.68 15.40
CA LEU A 525 8.42 -23.14 14.16
C LEU A 525 8.71 -22.14 13.03
N THR A 526 8.87 -22.65 11.81
CA THR A 526 8.90 -21.84 10.58
C THR A 526 8.28 -22.61 9.42
N GLY A 527 8.23 -21.97 8.25
CA GLY A 527 7.48 -22.41 7.07
C GLY A 527 6.30 -21.49 6.79
N VAL A 528 5.69 -21.66 5.61
CA VAL A 528 4.67 -20.73 5.09
C VAL A 528 3.51 -20.52 6.08
N ALA A 529 3.06 -21.58 6.74
CA ALA A 529 1.97 -21.53 7.71
C ALA A 529 2.31 -20.67 8.93
N GLN A 530 3.48 -20.90 9.55
CA GLN A 530 3.92 -20.14 10.73
C GLN A 530 4.27 -18.70 10.36
N SER A 531 4.97 -18.48 9.24
CA SER A 531 5.29 -17.13 8.76
C SER A 531 4.03 -16.30 8.51
N ASN A 532 2.96 -16.91 7.95
CA ASN A 532 1.69 -16.22 7.76
C ASN A 532 1.01 -15.89 9.09
N ARG A 533 0.99 -16.82 10.05
CA ARG A 533 0.46 -16.61 11.39
C ARG A 533 1.18 -15.46 12.10
N ASP A 534 2.50 -15.45 12.06
CA ASP A 534 3.34 -14.42 12.67
C ASP A 534 3.10 -13.05 12.01
N SER A 535 3.04 -12.97 10.68
CA SER A 535 2.72 -11.73 9.96
C SER A 535 1.34 -11.18 10.32
N VAL A 536 0.32 -12.04 10.39
CA VAL A 536 -1.03 -11.63 10.80
C VAL A 536 -1.04 -11.16 12.25
N HIS A 537 -0.37 -11.88 13.16
CA HIS A 537 -0.28 -11.51 14.57
C HIS A 537 0.47 -10.19 14.79
N ALA A 538 1.59 -9.99 14.08
CA ALA A 538 2.41 -8.77 14.15
C ALA A 538 1.63 -7.51 13.76
N ILE A 539 0.73 -7.62 12.78
CA ILE A 539 -0.13 -6.51 12.36
C ILE A 539 -1.34 -6.39 13.30
N ALA A 540 -2.05 -7.48 13.57
CA ALA A 540 -3.27 -7.48 14.38
C ALA A 540 -3.02 -7.00 15.82
N SER A 541 -1.89 -7.36 16.42
CA SER A 541 -1.51 -6.91 17.76
C SER A 541 -1.26 -5.40 17.85
N ARG A 542 -0.84 -4.77 16.75
CA ARG A 542 -0.56 -3.32 16.67
C ARG A 542 -1.75 -2.49 16.18
N LEU A 543 -2.71 -3.11 15.50
CA LEU A 543 -3.91 -2.42 14.99
C LEU A 543 -4.62 -1.55 16.04
N PRO A 544 -4.93 -2.03 17.27
CA PRO A 544 -5.62 -1.19 18.26
C PRO A 544 -4.83 0.06 18.63
N VAL A 545 -3.50 -0.05 18.79
CA VAL A 545 -2.63 1.07 19.14
C VAL A 545 -2.57 2.08 17.99
N VAL A 546 -2.39 1.60 16.76
CA VAL A 546 -2.30 2.46 15.57
C VAL A 546 -3.63 3.18 15.32
N LEU A 547 -4.75 2.46 15.35
CA LEU A 547 -6.08 3.05 15.17
C LEU A 547 -6.40 4.06 16.27
N THR A 548 -6.05 3.76 17.52
CA THR A 548 -6.22 4.70 18.64
C THR A 548 -5.37 5.95 18.43
N LEU A 549 -4.11 5.80 17.99
CA LEU A 549 -3.23 6.94 17.76
C LEU A 549 -3.74 7.82 16.61
N ILE A 550 -4.15 7.23 15.49
CA ILE A 550 -4.78 7.94 14.37
C ILE A 550 -6.03 8.68 14.85
N ALA A 551 -6.91 8.00 15.60
CA ALA A 551 -8.11 8.62 16.16
C ALA A 551 -7.76 9.79 17.08
N VAL A 552 -6.81 9.64 18.01
CA VAL A 552 -6.38 10.72 18.91
C VAL A 552 -5.80 11.90 18.15
N ILE A 553 -4.93 11.66 17.16
CA ILE A 553 -4.33 12.70 16.32
C ILE A 553 -5.44 13.46 15.59
N THR A 554 -6.33 12.74 14.90
CA THR A 554 -7.45 13.32 14.16
C THR A 554 -8.40 14.09 15.07
N LEU A 555 -8.81 13.50 16.20
CA LEU A 555 -9.67 14.13 17.19
C LEU A 555 -9.05 15.45 17.66
N THR A 556 -7.75 15.43 17.97
CA THR A 556 -7.01 16.61 18.44
C THR A 556 -6.92 17.69 17.37
N LEU A 557 -6.49 17.35 16.15
CA LEU A 557 -6.29 18.33 15.09
C LEU A 557 -7.60 18.96 14.63
N VAL A 558 -8.66 18.15 14.42
CA VAL A 558 -9.97 18.67 14.03
C VAL A 558 -10.61 19.45 15.17
N PHE A 559 -10.40 19.07 16.43
CA PHE A 559 -10.82 19.86 17.58
C PHE A 559 -10.10 21.22 17.64
N LEU A 560 -8.78 21.24 17.42
CA LEU A 560 -7.99 22.49 17.37
C LEU A 560 -8.41 23.40 16.21
N LEU A 561 -8.90 22.83 15.11
CA LEU A 561 -9.43 23.57 13.98
C LEU A 561 -10.85 24.09 14.24
N THR A 562 -11.76 23.23 14.71
CA THR A 562 -13.20 23.51 14.75
C THR A 562 -13.69 24.09 16.08
N GLY A 563 -13.02 23.74 17.17
CA GLY A 563 -13.48 23.98 18.53
C GLY A 563 -14.62 23.07 18.98
N SER A 564 -15.01 22.08 18.17
CA SER A 564 -16.08 21.11 18.45
C SER A 564 -15.50 19.73 18.74
N VAL A 565 -16.12 19.00 19.65
CA VAL A 565 -15.81 17.58 19.93
C VAL A 565 -16.63 16.64 19.04
N VAL A 566 -17.81 17.09 18.60
CA VAL A 566 -18.74 16.25 17.82
C VAL A 566 -18.27 16.10 16.38
N LEU A 567 -17.76 17.17 15.76
CA LEU A 567 -17.27 17.14 14.38
C LEU A 567 -16.11 16.14 14.17
N PRO A 568 -15.07 16.11 15.03
CA PRO A 568 -14.00 15.12 14.91
C PRO A 568 -14.49 13.67 15.04
N VAL A 569 -15.42 13.38 15.97
CA VAL A 569 -15.97 12.03 16.16
C VAL A 569 -16.78 11.60 14.94
N LYS A 570 -17.62 12.51 14.41
CA LYS A 570 -18.38 12.28 13.19
C LYS A 570 -17.45 11.99 12.01
N ALA A 571 -16.40 12.79 11.82
CA ALA A 571 -15.42 12.61 10.75
C ALA A 571 -14.82 11.20 10.79
N LEU A 572 -14.39 10.75 11.97
CA LEU A 572 -13.84 9.41 12.17
C LEU A 572 -14.84 8.31 11.76
N PHE A 573 -16.11 8.45 12.15
CA PHE A 573 -17.15 7.49 11.80
C PHE A 573 -17.41 7.44 10.29
N MET A 574 -17.56 8.61 9.65
CA MET A 574 -17.84 8.73 8.22
C MET A 574 -16.72 8.18 7.35
N ASN A 575 -15.48 8.48 7.71
CA ASN A 575 -14.30 7.99 6.99
C ASN A 575 -14.13 6.48 7.14
N THR A 576 -14.49 5.93 8.31
CA THR A 576 -14.50 4.47 8.50
C THR A 576 -15.56 3.82 7.62
N LEU A 577 -16.72 4.46 7.47
CA LEU A 577 -17.82 3.94 6.67
C LEU A 577 -17.55 3.98 5.15
N SER A 578 -16.85 4.98 4.62
CA SER A 578 -16.44 4.97 3.20
C SER A 578 -15.47 3.83 2.90
N LEU A 579 -14.58 3.50 3.83
CA LEU A 579 -13.61 2.42 3.70
C LEU A 579 -14.24 1.02 3.65
N THR A 580 -15.42 0.82 4.25
CA THR A 580 -16.09 -0.49 4.22
C THR A 580 -16.40 -0.93 2.80
N ALA A 581 -16.81 0.00 1.93
CA ALA A 581 -17.07 -0.29 0.52
C ALA A 581 -15.81 -0.77 -0.22
N ALA A 582 -14.66 -0.15 0.03
CA ALA A 582 -13.40 -0.56 -0.58
C ALA A 582 -12.96 -1.95 -0.10
N PHE A 583 -13.02 -2.21 1.21
CA PHE A 583 -12.64 -3.50 1.79
C PHE A 583 -13.53 -4.66 1.33
N GLY A 584 -14.85 -4.44 1.29
CA GLY A 584 -15.76 -5.46 0.80
C GLY A 584 -15.61 -5.71 -0.70
N ALA A 585 -15.37 -4.66 -1.50
CA ALA A 585 -15.08 -4.82 -2.93
C ALA A 585 -13.81 -5.63 -3.19
N LEU A 586 -12.77 -5.49 -2.36
CA LEU A 586 -11.54 -6.29 -2.49
C LEU A 586 -11.79 -7.78 -2.27
N VAL A 587 -12.56 -8.13 -1.24
CA VAL A 587 -12.90 -9.53 -0.97
C VAL A 587 -13.80 -10.07 -2.07
N TRP A 588 -14.85 -9.34 -2.44
CA TRP A 588 -15.82 -9.82 -3.42
C TRP A 588 -15.20 -10.00 -4.82
N ILE A 589 -14.35 -9.07 -5.26
CA ILE A 589 -13.76 -9.11 -6.62
C ILE A 589 -12.51 -9.98 -6.66
N PHE A 590 -11.54 -9.76 -5.78
CA PHE A 590 -10.21 -10.39 -5.90
C PHE A 590 -10.08 -11.69 -5.11
N GLN A 591 -10.65 -11.77 -3.91
CA GLN A 591 -10.61 -13.01 -3.12
C GLN A 591 -11.61 -14.05 -3.65
N GLU A 592 -12.86 -13.63 -3.89
CA GLU A 592 -13.94 -14.52 -4.36
C GLU A 592 -13.98 -14.65 -5.90
N GLY A 593 -13.26 -13.81 -6.64
CA GLY A 593 -13.08 -13.93 -8.10
C GLY A 593 -14.24 -13.39 -8.95
N HIS A 594 -15.19 -12.64 -8.37
CA HIS A 594 -16.28 -12.03 -9.13
C HIS A 594 -15.76 -11.00 -10.13
N LEU A 595 -16.55 -10.71 -11.18
CA LEU A 595 -16.16 -9.83 -12.30
C LEU A 595 -14.84 -10.28 -12.99
N GLY A 596 -14.53 -11.57 -12.97
CA GLY A 596 -13.29 -12.13 -13.51
C GLY A 596 -12.03 -11.65 -12.78
N GLY A 597 -12.14 -11.32 -11.48
CA GLY A 597 -11.05 -10.79 -10.64
C GLY A 597 -10.30 -9.63 -11.32
N LEU A 598 -11.05 -8.83 -12.09
CA LEU A 598 -10.64 -7.86 -13.12
C LEU A 598 -9.24 -8.09 -13.71
N GLY A 599 -9.07 -9.29 -14.28
CA GLY A 599 -7.90 -9.72 -15.05
C GLY A 599 -6.74 -10.25 -14.20
N THR A 600 -6.93 -10.46 -12.90
CA THR A 600 -5.96 -11.13 -12.01
C THR A 600 -6.41 -12.54 -11.69
N ALA A 601 -5.47 -13.40 -11.33
CA ALA A 601 -5.82 -14.72 -10.84
C ALA A 601 -6.34 -14.61 -9.40
N ALA A 602 -7.53 -15.15 -9.15
CA ALA A 602 -8.08 -15.23 -7.81
C ALA A 602 -7.23 -16.19 -6.96
N THR A 603 -6.57 -15.64 -5.94
CA THR A 603 -5.71 -16.42 -5.04
C THR A 603 -6.50 -17.12 -3.93
N GLY A 604 -7.72 -16.65 -3.65
CA GLY A 604 -8.55 -17.11 -2.53
C GLY A 604 -8.16 -16.52 -1.18
N THR A 605 -7.15 -15.65 -1.16
CA THR A 605 -6.61 -15.00 0.05
C THR A 605 -6.25 -13.54 -0.24
N LEU A 606 -6.18 -12.72 0.80
CA LEU A 606 -5.67 -11.36 0.76
C LEU A 606 -4.47 -11.22 1.70
N GLY A 607 -3.46 -10.47 1.25
CA GLY A 607 -2.35 -10.08 2.11
C GLY A 607 -2.82 -9.13 3.21
N VAL A 608 -2.49 -9.44 4.46
CA VAL A 608 -2.89 -8.65 5.63
C VAL A 608 -2.36 -7.20 5.60
N GLN A 609 -1.26 -6.95 4.88
CA GLN A 609 -0.72 -5.60 4.74
C GLN A 609 -1.63 -4.67 3.93
N LEU A 610 -2.38 -5.21 2.95
CA LEU A 610 -3.09 -4.40 1.96
C LEU A 610 -4.26 -3.60 2.57
N PRO A 611 -5.16 -4.18 3.37
CA PRO A 611 -6.24 -3.41 4.00
C PRO A 611 -5.73 -2.36 4.99
N VAL A 612 -4.64 -2.65 5.72
CA VAL A 612 -4.03 -1.69 6.65
C VAL A 612 -3.43 -0.50 5.90
N LEU A 613 -2.73 -0.78 4.80
CA LEU A 613 -2.17 0.25 3.94
C LEU A 613 -3.28 1.14 3.34
N LEU A 614 -4.34 0.51 2.80
CA LEU A 614 -5.50 1.22 2.28
C LEU A 614 -6.20 2.05 3.35
N PHE A 615 -6.37 1.50 4.55
CA PHE A 615 -6.92 2.24 5.69
C PHE A 615 -6.11 3.51 5.93
N CYS A 616 -4.80 3.41 6.17
CA CYS A 616 -3.99 4.55 6.53
C CYS A 616 -3.96 5.65 5.44
N ILE A 617 -3.88 5.25 4.17
CA ILE A 617 -3.83 6.19 3.04
C ILE A 617 -5.20 6.81 2.78
N ALA A 618 -6.23 6.00 2.52
CA ALA A 618 -7.54 6.54 2.19
C ALA A 618 -8.19 7.24 3.38
N PHE A 619 -7.89 6.84 4.61
CA PHE A 619 -8.29 7.61 5.80
C PHE A 619 -7.59 8.97 5.84
N GLY A 620 -6.28 9.02 5.62
CA GLY A 620 -5.51 10.28 5.57
C GLY A 620 -6.06 11.22 4.50
N LEU A 621 -6.26 10.72 3.28
CA LEU A 621 -6.85 11.48 2.18
C LEU A 621 -8.29 11.90 2.48
N SER A 622 -9.15 11.01 2.96
CA SER A 622 -10.54 11.38 3.30
C SER A 622 -10.60 12.46 4.40
N MET A 623 -9.68 12.43 5.37
CA MET A 623 -9.59 13.45 6.42
C MET A 623 -9.24 14.84 5.87
N ASP A 624 -8.44 14.94 4.80
CA ASP A 624 -8.05 16.24 4.26
C ASP A 624 -9.24 17.03 3.70
N TYR A 625 -10.13 16.35 2.98
CA TYR A 625 -11.32 16.96 2.40
C TYR A 625 -12.37 17.25 3.46
N GLU A 626 -12.42 16.44 4.52
CA GLU A 626 -13.33 16.65 5.66
C GLU A 626 -12.97 17.96 6.36
N VAL A 627 -11.68 18.15 6.63
CA VAL A 627 -11.12 19.39 7.16
C VAL A 627 -11.42 20.57 6.24
N PHE A 628 -11.25 20.42 4.93
CA PHE A 628 -11.51 21.50 3.98
C PHE A 628 -12.99 21.91 3.95
N LEU A 629 -13.90 20.95 3.85
CA LEU A 629 -15.34 21.18 3.82
C LEU A 629 -15.82 21.80 5.14
N ILE A 630 -15.43 21.22 6.27
CA ILE A 630 -15.84 21.69 7.60
C ILE A 630 -15.28 23.09 7.88
N SER A 631 -14.03 23.36 7.50
CA SER A 631 -13.43 24.70 7.66
C SER A 631 -14.26 25.75 6.92
N ARG A 632 -14.69 25.47 5.69
CA ARG A 632 -15.52 26.40 4.92
C ARG A 632 -16.93 26.55 5.48
N ILE A 633 -17.55 25.45 5.96
CA ILE A 633 -18.85 25.52 6.64
C ILE A 633 -18.73 26.36 7.92
N ARG A 634 -17.64 26.21 8.67
CA ARG A 634 -17.37 26.95 9.90
C ARG A 634 -17.21 28.44 9.65
N GLU A 635 -16.55 28.84 8.56
CA GLU A 635 -16.42 30.25 8.15
C GLU A 635 -17.81 30.90 7.98
N TYR A 636 -18.74 30.23 7.31
CA TYR A 636 -20.12 30.72 7.17
C TYR A 636 -20.90 30.68 8.49
N TRP A 637 -20.68 29.65 9.32
CA TRP A 637 -21.32 29.54 10.63
C TRP A 637 -20.91 30.69 11.57
N LEU A 638 -19.62 31.01 11.63
CA LEU A 638 -19.10 32.10 12.45
C LEU A 638 -19.56 33.49 11.95
N ALA A 639 -19.81 33.64 10.66
CA ALA A 639 -20.36 34.86 10.07
C ALA A 639 -21.89 35.00 10.23
N SER A 640 -22.57 33.96 10.72
CA SER A 640 -24.03 33.92 10.85
C SER A 640 -24.53 34.34 12.24
N ASP A 641 -25.86 34.40 12.42
CA ASP A 641 -26.51 34.58 13.72
C ASP A 641 -26.44 33.33 14.64
N GLN A 642 -25.78 32.26 14.18
CA GLN A 642 -25.62 30.98 14.86
C GLN A 642 -26.96 30.33 15.24
N GLY A 643 -28.03 30.66 14.50
CA GLY A 643 -29.36 30.06 14.55
C GLY A 643 -29.40 28.58 14.16
N PRO A 644 -30.48 27.82 14.46
CA PRO A 644 -30.69 26.48 13.89
C PRO A 644 -30.77 26.52 12.36
N ALA A 645 -31.49 27.50 11.81
CA ALA A 645 -31.57 27.73 10.35
C ALA A 645 -30.21 28.13 9.75
N ALA A 646 -29.36 28.77 10.55
CA ALA A 646 -28.03 29.18 10.13
C ALA A 646 -27.07 28.01 9.92
N ASN A 647 -27.28 26.89 10.62
CA ASN A 647 -26.46 25.68 10.43
C ASN A 647 -26.70 25.11 9.03
N ASP A 648 -27.97 24.91 8.66
CA ASP A 648 -28.33 24.41 7.34
C ASP A 648 -27.91 25.37 6.23
N GLU A 649 -27.99 26.67 6.47
CA GLU A 649 -27.52 27.67 5.51
C GLU A 649 -26.00 27.63 5.32
N SER A 650 -25.26 27.55 6.43
CA SER A 650 -23.79 27.46 6.41
C SER A 650 -23.30 26.18 5.74
N VAL A 651 -24.00 25.06 5.95
CA VAL A 651 -23.73 23.78 5.28
C VAL A 651 -23.97 23.91 3.77
N ALA A 652 -25.11 24.46 3.35
CA ALA A 652 -25.44 24.64 1.94
C ALA A 652 -24.46 25.57 1.22
N LEU A 653 -24.07 26.70 1.84
CA LEU A 653 -23.09 27.63 1.30
C LEU A 653 -21.68 27.02 1.26
N GLY A 654 -21.29 26.31 2.31
CA GLY A 654 -20.01 25.61 2.41
C GLY A 654 -19.84 24.57 1.31
N VAL A 655 -20.83 23.69 1.12
CA VAL A 655 -20.84 22.69 0.04
C VAL A 655 -20.88 23.36 -1.33
N ALA A 656 -21.72 24.38 -1.53
CA ALA A 656 -21.83 25.05 -2.83
C ALA A 656 -20.52 25.69 -3.31
N HIS A 657 -19.68 26.18 -2.39
CA HIS A 657 -18.39 26.76 -2.71
C HIS A 657 -17.27 25.72 -2.90
N THR A 658 -17.35 24.58 -2.22
CA THR A 658 -16.27 23.58 -2.21
C THR A 658 -16.53 22.40 -3.13
N ALA A 659 -17.79 22.07 -3.45
CA ALA A 659 -18.16 20.86 -4.17
C ALA A 659 -17.40 20.69 -5.49
N ARG A 660 -17.32 21.74 -6.32
CA ARG A 660 -16.60 21.68 -7.61
C ARG A 660 -15.11 21.36 -7.42
N VAL A 661 -14.48 21.99 -6.43
CA VAL A 661 -13.05 21.81 -6.14
C VAL A 661 -12.81 20.38 -5.68
N ILE A 662 -13.59 19.92 -4.71
CA ILE A 662 -13.54 18.57 -4.16
C ILE A 662 -13.77 17.53 -5.24
N THR A 663 -14.77 17.70 -6.12
CA THR A 663 -15.02 16.75 -7.21
C THR A 663 -13.90 16.68 -8.22
N ALA A 664 -13.28 17.83 -8.53
CA ALA A 664 -12.16 17.88 -9.47
C ALA A 664 -10.93 17.17 -8.90
N ALA A 665 -10.62 17.46 -7.64
CA ALA A 665 -9.56 16.84 -6.87
C ALA A 665 -9.76 15.31 -6.78
N ALA A 666 -10.95 14.87 -6.32
CA ALA A 666 -11.31 13.47 -6.24
C ALA A 666 -11.26 12.75 -7.60
N LEU A 667 -11.67 13.41 -8.70
CA LEU A 667 -11.57 12.84 -10.04
C LEU A 667 -10.11 12.62 -10.45
N ILE A 668 -9.22 13.57 -10.16
CA ILE A 668 -7.80 13.46 -10.48
C ILE A 668 -7.14 12.35 -9.66
N MET A 669 -7.44 12.28 -8.36
CA MET A 669 -6.98 11.18 -7.50
C MET A 669 -7.50 9.83 -7.99
N ALA A 670 -8.79 9.74 -8.33
CA ALA A 670 -9.40 8.52 -8.85
C ALA A 670 -8.72 8.09 -10.17
N ILE A 671 -8.39 9.03 -11.06
CA ILE A 671 -7.62 8.74 -12.28
C ILE A 671 -6.23 8.21 -11.96
N SER A 672 -5.51 8.86 -11.03
CA SER A 672 -4.16 8.45 -10.65
C SER A 672 -4.14 7.06 -10.02
N PHE A 673 -5.04 6.77 -9.09
CA PHE A 673 -5.16 5.44 -8.47
C PHE A 673 -5.72 4.39 -9.43
N SER A 674 -6.64 4.75 -10.33
CA SER A 674 -7.13 3.84 -11.36
C SER A 674 -6.06 3.49 -12.39
N ALA A 675 -5.09 4.36 -12.64
CA ALA A 675 -3.96 4.03 -13.51
C ALA A 675 -3.14 2.85 -12.94
N LEU A 676 -3.02 2.75 -11.60
CA LEU A 676 -2.39 1.59 -10.95
C LEU A 676 -3.15 0.28 -11.22
N MET A 677 -4.43 0.34 -11.61
CA MET A 677 -5.18 -0.86 -11.99
C MET A 677 -4.67 -1.49 -13.30
N ALA A 678 -3.97 -0.73 -14.14
CA ALA A 678 -3.31 -1.25 -15.34
C ALA A 678 -2.06 -2.11 -15.02
N ALA A 679 -1.67 -2.23 -13.75
CA ALA A 679 -0.55 -3.06 -13.30
C ALA A 679 -0.73 -4.50 -13.75
N GLN A 680 0.34 -5.14 -14.21
CA GLN A 680 0.38 -6.59 -14.37
C GLN A 680 0.62 -7.28 -13.03
N VAL A 681 1.28 -6.62 -12.08
CA VAL A 681 1.41 -7.14 -10.71
C VAL A 681 0.10 -6.96 -9.96
N SER A 682 -0.52 -8.07 -9.55
CA SER A 682 -1.83 -8.08 -8.92
C SER A 682 -1.90 -7.19 -7.67
N PHE A 683 -0.84 -7.17 -6.85
CA PHE A 683 -0.79 -6.33 -5.64
C PHE A 683 -1.05 -4.85 -5.93
N MET A 684 -0.42 -4.28 -6.96
CA MET A 684 -0.64 -2.89 -7.37
C MET A 684 -2.04 -2.66 -7.94
N ARG A 685 -2.59 -3.65 -8.63
CA ARG A 685 -3.96 -3.58 -9.15
C ARG A 685 -5.00 -3.55 -8.03
N LEU A 686 -4.88 -4.43 -7.03
CA LEU A 686 -5.74 -4.44 -5.85
C LEU A 686 -5.62 -3.11 -5.08
N PHE A 687 -4.40 -2.64 -4.89
CA PHE A 687 -4.13 -1.40 -4.18
C PHE A 687 -4.74 -0.17 -4.87
N GLY A 688 -4.51 -0.02 -6.18
CA GLY A 688 -5.10 1.05 -7.00
C GLY A 688 -6.63 1.01 -6.99
N PHE A 689 -7.21 -0.17 -7.19
CA PHE A 689 -8.66 -0.34 -7.16
C PHE A 689 -9.25 0.02 -5.80
N GLY A 690 -8.65 -0.47 -4.71
CA GLY A 690 -9.09 -0.17 -3.34
C GLY A 690 -9.09 1.32 -3.03
N LEU A 691 -8.02 2.03 -3.41
CA LEU A 691 -7.93 3.49 -3.23
C LEU A 691 -8.95 4.23 -4.10
N THR A 692 -9.12 3.83 -5.37
CA THR A 692 -10.12 4.44 -6.26
C THR A 692 -11.52 4.32 -5.68
N VAL A 693 -11.93 3.11 -5.25
CA VAL A 693 -13.26 2.88 -4.67
C VAL A 693 -13.42 3.70 -3.39
N ALA A 694 -12.41 3.72 -2.51
CA ALA A 694 -12.45 4.50 -1.28
C ALA A 694 -12.63 6.00 -1.56
N VAL A 695 -11.84 6.57 -2.47
CA VAL A 695 -11.93 7.98 -2.87
C VAL A 695 -13.27 8.30 -3.51
N VAL A 696 -13.76 7.48 -4.43
CA VAL A 696 -15.05 7.72 -5.11
C VAL A 696 -16.20 7.63 -4.12
N ALA A 697 -16.22 6.62 -3.25
CA ALA A 697 -17.25 6.47 -2.22
C ALA A 697 -17.22 7.64 -1.23
N ASP A 698 -16.03 8.08 -0.81
CA ASP A 698 -15.86 9.22 0.08
C ASP A 698 -16.34 10.53 -0.57
N ALA A 699 -15.83 10.85 -1.75
CA ALA A 699 -16.10 12.11 -2.42
C ALA A 699 -17.56 12.26 -2.87
N THR A 700 -18.28 11.16 -3.11
CA THR A 700 -19.68 11.18 -3.58
C THR A 700 -20.68 10.84 -2.48
N LEU A 701 -20.66 9.59 -1.98
CA LEU A 701 -21.64 9.08 -1.03
C LEU A 701 -21.49 9.74 0.34
N VAL A 702 -20.26 9.87 0.83
CA VAL A 702 -20.04 10.46 2.15
C VAL A 702 -20.13 11.98 2.08
N ARG A 703 -19.28 12.62 1.28
CA ARG A 703 -19.08 14.07 1.34
C ARG A 703 -20.24 14.88 0.79
N MET A 704 -20.89 14.41 -0.28
CA MET A 704 -22.00 15.14 -0.86
C MET A 704 -23.34 14.81 -0.20
N LEU A 705 -23.56 13.57 0.23
CA LEU A 705 -24.86 13.14 0.72
C LEU A 705 -24.87 12.96 2.25
N LEU A 706 -23.98 12.13 2.77
CA LEU A 706 -24.00 11.74 4.19
C LEU A 706 -23.60 12.89 5.12
N VAL A 707 -22.55 13.65 4.76
CA VAL A 707 -22.05 14.77 5.57
C VAL A 707 -23.14 15.84 5.75
N PRO A 708 -23.81 16.36 4.70
CA PRO A 708 -24.92 17.31 4.88
C PRO A 708 -26.10 16.73 5.65
N ALA A 709 -26.47 15.47 5.40
CA ALA A 709 -27.55 14.80 6.12
C ALA A 709 -27.28 14.75 7.63
N PHE A 710 -26.08 14.36 8.05
CA PHE A 710 -25.69 14.36 9.46
C PHE A 710 -25.59 15.77 10.05
N MET A 711 -25.06 16.74 9.29
CA MET A 711 -24.98 18.13 9.77
C MET A 711 -26.39 18.68 10.05
N HIS A 712 -27.37 18.36 9.21
CA HIS A 712 -28.75 18.77 9.41
C HIS A 712 -29.36 18.12 10.66
N VAL A 713 -29.23 16.79 10.81
CA VAL A 713 -29.81 16.04 11.95
C VAL A 713 -29.24 16.50 13.30
N LEU A 714 -27.93 16.78 13.37
CA LEU A 714 -27.29 17.22 14.61
C LEU A 714 -27.50 18.71 14.90
N GLY A 715 -27.87 19.52 13.91
CA GLY A 715 -28.14 20.95 14.06
C GLY A 715 -27.02 21.69 14.81
N ARG A 716 -27.37 22.35 15.93
CA ARG A 716 -26.40 23.10 16.75
C ARG A 716 -25.40 22.22 17.50
N VAL A 717 -25.72 20.95 17.73
CA VAL A 717 -24.85 20.02 18.48
C VAL A 717 -23.52 19.79 17.74
N ASN A 718 -23.50 19.98 16.42
CA ASN A 718 -22.26 19.95 15.63
C ASN A 718 -21.19 20.90 16.16
N TRP A 719 -21.55 22.04 16.76
CA TRP A 719 -20.60 23.06 17.19
C TRP A 719 -20.32 23.02 18.70
N TRP A 720 -20.79 21.98 19.38
CA TRP A 720 -20.70 21.89 20.83
C TRP A 720 -19.36 21.35 21.32
N ALA A 721 -18.86 21.94 22.41
CA ALA A 721 -17.76 21.43 23.20
C ALA A 721 -18.00 21.65 24.70
N PRO A 722 -17.49 20.76 25.58
CA PRO A 722 -17.51 20.95 27.02
C PRO A 722 -16.74 22.23 27.45
N LYS A 723 -17.26 22.97 28.43
CA LYS A 723 -16.66 24.22 28.96
C LYS A 723 -15.14 24.18 29.22
N PRO A 724 -14.53 23.13 29.82
CA PRO A 724 -13.07 23.10 30.01
C PRO A 724 -12.30 23.00 28.68
N LEU A 725 -12.84 22.29 27.69
CA LEU A 725 -12.26 22.17 26.36
C LEU A 725 -12.42 23.46 25.56
N THR A 726 -13.55 24.16 25.70
CA THR A 726 -13.73 25.50 25.12
C THR A 726 -12.65 26.48 25.63
N ARG A 727 -12.35 26.48 26.93
CA ARG A 727 -11.28 27.30 27.52
C ARG A 727 -9.89 26.92 27.00
N LEU A 728 -9.65 25.63 26.78
CA LEU A 728 -8.39 25.15 26.19
C LEU A 728 -8.27 25.63 24.73
N HIS A 729 -9.34 25.53 23.95
CA HIS A 729 -9.40 26.05 22.59
C HIS A 729 -9.30 27.57 22.53
N GLU A 730 -9.80 28.31 23.51
CA GLU A 730 -9.60 29.77 23.57
C GLU A 730 -8.12 30.14 23.77
N ARG A 731 -7.33 29.30 24.45
CA ARG A 731 -5.89 29.53 24.71
C ARG A 731 -4.97 29.01 23.62
N PHE A 732 -5.24 27.83 23.07
CA PHE A 732 -4.38 27.13 22.11
C PHE A 732 -5.03 26.92 20.73
N GLY A 733 -6.31 27.22 20.61
CA GLY A 733 -7.05 27.11 19.36
C GLY A 733 -6.52 28.07 18.33
N LEU A 734 -6.47 27.58 17.10
CA LEU A 734 -5.81 28.24 16.00
C LEU A 734 -6.80 29.24 15.36
N ARG A 735 -6.92 30.44 15.95
CA ARG A 735 -7.84 31.52 15.48
C ARG A 735 -7.37 32.17 14.17
N GLU A 736 -8.35 32.57 13.34
CA GLU A 736 -8.20 33.42 12.15
C GLU A 736 -8.33 34.90 12.52
N GLU A 737 -7.65 35.39 13.56
CA GLU A 737 -7.67 36.83 13.84
C GLU A 737 -6.72 37.55 12.89
N LEU A 738 -7.30 38.26 11.91
CA LEU A 738 -6.65 39.35 11.20
C LEU A 738 -6.27 40.41 12.23
N SER A 739 -5.03 40.40 12.70
CA SER A 739 -4.47 41.56 13.37
C SER A 739 -4.41 42.69 12.34
N HIS A 740 -5.42 43.55 12.31
CA HIS A 740 -5.30 44.85 11.69
C HIS A 740 -4.08 45.53 12.32
N PRO A 741 -3.05 45.92 11.54
CA PRO A 741 -2.03 46.80 12.07
C PRO A 741 -2.73 48.10 12.47
N ARG A 742 -2.55 48.50 13.74
CA ARG A 742 -2.83 49.87 14.14
C ARG A 742 -1.84 50.81 13.48
#